data_AF-A0A916FF21-F1
#
_entry.id   AF-A0A916FF21-F1
#
_cell.length_a   1.000
_cell.length_b   1.000
_cell.length_c   1.000
_cell.angle_alpha   90.00
_cell.angle_beta   90.00
_cell.angle_gamma   90.00
#
_symmetry.space_group_name_H-M   'P 1'
#
loop_
_entity.id
_entity.type
_entity.pdbx_description
1 polymer ?
#
loop_
_entity_poly.entity_id
_entity_poly.type
_entity_poly.pdbx_seq_one_letter_code
_entity_poly.pdbx_strand_id
1 'polypeptide(L)'
;MPKFPSYPTNLPQILSPLNPRHYWLLFKWVFFRPSQLKLYLYLVAPDIFIMDYWIEGGRVFRKPALLKLYMTALIIALLMTLGLVLLAASIQSMPVDWADVIPGMAIGIGLGIALGVALGAAWGIAVGVIATVTLGTAMGLTLGAALGMSSNTLAGLVTAILWGLAVTTTLSAAADNVGSGTLVGVMLGGIVTLSLSLVMGITLARDWGWGLSLGGMGGTAVLIGATRFIFYLPELIWITLWRQHRNKTFHLTQHPAVWDELAVIPLPGLRRPLAQALAEDFTASLEIAARIAANPFQRASVQHALTTYLLHSDTLPALRQFVQYPSLDNYLIVPTRPSRLPRFPSVRAVLLSELSQKFTDGSGGASRTSEQIVWLITRWRREKTASSLNEFCKMLYTLLNEEAELDRQDLATLQLAQRFRSAYEDVSIYPHGAEVTHSWQNLLTFLEVNTLEQLGLAHAQLAWISSIQRPYLAPPVVAILTGLGDVSQAVTACLQATSFANKTVALNQAAGELNELNTYAQAELWPPERALFLALIKHWQSLVATEQGRLGENALRQMSPSERLATGLVDRTSDVWQRPAKPLANPYIAGDPVAPPLFVGRRDIFTKIAETWRAKKNPDSIIVYGHRRMGKSSILRNLDQAAPDRIIAYVNLQGETSFVASTADLLLALADRIYAEVKRARPTATLTQPPTEQFTTPAAAQIQFNRFMEQVRATLGVTGLILALDEFEAIEEAVRDGKVGKEIYQFLRAKSQEPWITLVFGGLHTLDEMSRDYAQPFYGSYQNIVVSYLALDDARHLITNPTPDFTVNYELPAVERIIAATGGQPYLVQLVCRDALDHLNHELFDEHRKREVKITLADVEAALGDDLFRRGTGYFDGVWTQVSEPAQQDLLRCMAGRAEPWALTELEEATHHTAEVVRQHLQLAERRDILRQRDNAPNGVWEFCVPLMRRWIIWKEQS
;
A
#
# COMPACT_ATOMS: atom_id res chain seq x y z
N MET A 1 19.65 2.92 -11.09
CA MET A 1 20.58 2.95 -12.25
C MET A 1 22.02 2.84 -11.76
N PRO A 2 22.91 2.13 -12.47
CA PRO A 2 24.32 2.02 -12.08
C PRO A 2 25.04 3.38 -12.10
N LYS A 3 26.05 3.53 -11.24
CA LYS A 3 26.87 4.74 -11.15
C LYS A 3 28.14 4.61 -12.00
N PHE A 4 28.71 5.74 -12.41
CA PHE A 4 30.06 5.73 -13.00
C PHE A 4 31.09 5.46 -11.89
N PRO A 5 32.09 4.59 -12.13
CA PRO A 5 33.10 4.29 -11.13
C PRO A 5 33.92 5.54 -10.78
N SER A 6 34.11 5.79 -9.48
CA SER A 6 34.98 6.85 -8.95
C SER A 6 36.46 6.43 -9.02
N TYR A 7 37.35 7.35 -9.40
CA TYR A 7 38.78 7.05 -9.61
C TYR A 7 39.69 7.64 -8.51
N PRO A 8 40.81 6.97 -8.17
CA PRO A 8 41.85 7.57 -7.33
C PRO A 8 42.39 8.86 -7.98
N THR A 9 42.56 9.89 -7.15
CA THR A 9 42.84 11.30 -7.46
C THR A 9 44.17 11.59 -8.17
N ASN A 10 44.95 10.57 -8.56
CA ASN A 10 46.34 10.71 -9.01
C ASN A 10 46.54 10.63 -10.53
N LEU A 11 45.48 10.69 -11.35
CA LEU A 11 45.63 10.73 -12.82
C LEU A 11 45.91 12.16 -13.31
N PRO A 12 46.83 12.37 -14.27
CA PRO A 12 47.08 13.69 -14.82
C PRO A 12 45.85 14.16 -15.59
N GLN A 13 45.38 15.39 -15.37
CA GLN A 13 44.24 15.96 -16.11
C GLN A 13 44.54 16.15 -17.61
N ILE A 14 45.82 16.31 -17.96
CA ILE A 14 46.30 16.46 -19.33
C ILE A 14 47.58 15.64 -19.50
N LEU A 15 47.57 14.68 -20.44
CA LEU A 15 48.81 14.02 -20.87
C LEU A 15 49.70 15.03 -21.61
N SER A 16 50.92 15.21 -21.13
CA SER A 16 51.99 15.94 -21.82
C SER A 16 52.88 14.99 -22.64
N PRO A 17 53.13 15.26 -23.92
CA PRO A 17 54.08 14.51 -24.75
C PRO A 17 55.55 14.74 -24.34
N LEU A 18 55.84 15.63 -23.39
CA LEU A 18 57.21 15.85 -22.90
C LEU A 18 57.53 15.02 -21.65
N ASN A 19 56.55 14.34 -21.06
CA ASN A 19 56.76 13.57 -19.83
C ASN A 19 56.83 12.06 -20.12
N PRO A 20 57.99 11.39 -19.91
CA PRO A 20 58.16 9.96 -20.18
C PRO A 20 57.16 9.08 -19.41
N ARG A 21 56.69 9.49 -18.22
CA ARG A 21 55.70 8.73 -17.44
C ARG A 21 54.35 8.63 -18.14
N HIS A 22 53.97 9.64 -18.94
CA HIS A 22 52.70 9.66 -19.65
C HIS A 22 52.69 8.68 -20.83
N TYR A 23 53.85 8.43 -21.44
CA TYR A 23 54.01 7.40 -22.46
C TYR A 23 53.77 6.00 -21.88
N TRP A 24 54.34 5.72 -20.71
CA TRP A 24 54.09 4.48 -19.99
C TRP A 24 52.63 4.31 -19.58
N LEU A 25 51.98 5.37 -19.09
CA LEU A 25 50.56 5.36 -18.75
C LEU A 25 49.69 5.07 -19.97
N LEU A 26 49.93 5.75 -21.09
CA LEU A 26 49.17 5.54 -22.32
C LEU A 26 49.40 4.13 -22.90
N PHE A 27 50.65 3.66 -22.89
CA PHE A 27 50.98 2.28 -23.26
C PHE A 27 50.21 1.28 -22.38
N LYS A 28 50.22 1.46 -21.06
CA LYS A 28 49.46 0.63 -20.12
C LYS A 28 47.95 0.68 -20.41
N TRP A 29 47.38 1.85 -20.68
CA TRP A 29 45.96 1.98 -20.97
C TRP A 29 45.55 1.35 -22.29
N VAL A 30 46.38 1.46 -23.32
CA VAL A 30 46.08 0.88 -24.63
C VAL A 30 46.23 -0.64 -24.60
N PHE A 31 47.31 -1.15 -24.02
CA PHE A 31 47.65 -2.57 -24.13
C PHE A 31 47.19 -3.43 -22.97
N PHE A 32 46.92 -2.89 -21.79
CA PHE A 32 46.57 -3.68 -20.60
C PHE A 32 45.28 -3.20 -19.91
N ARG A 33 44.97 -1.90 -19.92
CA ARG A 33 43.77 -1.34 -19.25
C ARG A 33 42.96 -0.35 -20.11
N PRO A 34 42.26 -0.81 -21.15
CA PRO A 34 41.44 0.06 -22.00
C PRO A 34 40.29 0.72 -21.23
N SER A 35 39.81 0.15 -20.11
CA SER A 35 38.80 0.80 -19.27
C SER A 35 39.29 2.13 -18.69
N GLN A 36 40.59 2.22 -18.34
CA GLN A 36 41.20 3.45 -17.81
C GLN A 36 41.25 4.55 -18.86
N LEU A 37 41.51 4.21 -20.13
CA LEU A 37 41.45 5.17 -21.22
C LEU A 37 40.04 5.72 -21.41
N LYS A 38 39.02 4.85 -21.40
CA LYS A 38 37.62 5.26 -21.53
C LYS A 38 37.20 6.19 -20.39
N LEU A 39 37.56 5.86 -19.16
CA LEU A 39 37.25 6.69 -18.00
C LEU A 39 38.00 8.03 -18.01
N TYR A 40 39.28 8.05 -18.40
CA TYR A 40 40.04 9.29 -18.60
C TYR A 40 39.35 10.21 -19.61
N LEU A 41 38.87 9.66 -20.73
CA LEU A 41 38.13 10.42 -21.74
C LEU A 41 36.80 10.99 -21.20
N TYR A 42 36.08 10.21 -20.39
CA TYR A 42 34.87 10.68 -19.71
C TYR A 42 35.16 11.86 -18.76
N LEU A 43 36.23 11.79 -17.97
CA LEU A 43 36.59 12.84 -17.02
C LEU A 43 37.07 14.14 -17.70
N VAL A 44 37.81 14.00 -18.80
CA VAL A 44 38.43 15.13 -19.52
C VAL A 44 37.43 15.84 -20.45
N ALA A 45 36.47 15.10 -21.00
CA ALA A 45 35.51 15.63 -21.94
C ALA A 45 34.15 14.90 -21.86
N PRO A 46 33.39 15.06 -20.77
CA PRO A 46 32.13 14.33 -20.57
C PRO A 46 31.05 14.67 -21.62
N ASP A 47 31.01 15.94 -22.05
CA ASP A 47 30.20 16.49 -23.14
C ASP A 47 30.47 15.83 -24.50
N ILE A 48 31.73 15.47 -24.76
CA ILE A 48 32.16 14.81 -26.00
C ILE A 48 32.06 13.29 -25.83
N PHE A 49 32.26 12.72 -24.64
CA PHE A 49 32.24 11.28 -24.44
C PHE A 49 30.84 10.64 -24.64
N ILE A 50 29.76 11.40 -24.43
CA ILE A 50 28.37 10.87 -24.35
C ILE A 50 27.56 11.16 -25.63
N MET A 51 28.08 11.82 -26.67
CA MET A 51 27.28 12.14 -27.88
C MET A 51 27.13 10.93 -28.83
N ASP A 52 25.99 10.79 -29.51
CA ASP A 52 25.80 9.84 -30.63
C ASP A 52 26.39 10.47 -31.91
N TYR A 53 27.48 9.90 -32.42
CA TYR A 53 28.38 10.57 -33.38
C TYR A 53 28.12 10.23 -34.84
N TRP A 54 27.92 11.27 -35.65
CA TRP A 54 28.37 11.31 -37.06
C TRP A 54 28.87 12.72 -37.52
N ILE A 55 28.65 13.82 -36.78
CA ILE A 55 28.73 15.17 -37.40
C ILE A 55 29.90 16.09 -36.96
N GLU A 56 30.69 15.83 -35.92
CA GLU A 56 31.64 16.89 -35.45
C GLU A 56 33.04 16.42 -35.00
N GLY A 57 33.80 15.77 -35.89
CA GLY A 57 35.22 15.43 -35.65
C GLY A 57 36.14 16.65 -35.34
N GLY A 58 35.74 17.87 -35.73
CA GLY A 58 36.52 19.09 -35.49
C GLY A 58 36.56 19.57 -34.04
N ARG A 59 35.58 19.19 -33.18
CA ARG A 59 35.56 19.61 -31.77
C ARG A 59 36.60 18.89 -30.91
N VAL A 60 37.06 17.70 -31.33
CA VAL A 60 38.10 16.91 -30.64
C VAL A 60 39.42 17.71 -30.56
N PHE A 61 39.78 18.41 -31.64
CA PHE A 61 41.01 19.23 -31.70
C PHE A 61 40.92 20.56 -30.95
N ARG A 62 39.72 20.98 -30.52
CA ARG A 62 39.54 22.20 -29.71
C ARG A 62 39.86 21.98 -28.23
N LYS A 63 39.82 20.73 -27.75
CA LYS A 63 40.20 20.41 -26.36
C LYS A 63 41.69 20.06 -26.26
N PRO A 64 42.48 20.82 -25.48
CA PRO A 64 43.93 20.64 -25.41
C PRO A 64 44.33 19.25 -24.85
N ALA A 65 43.50 18.68 -23.98
CA ALA A 65 43.74 17.38 -23.39
C ALA A 65 43.61 16.22 -24.39
N LEU A 66 42.66 16.30 -25.33
CA LEU A 66 42.47 15.31 -26.39
C LEU A 66 43.55 15.44 -27.47
N LEU A 67 43.88 16.68 -27.87
CA LEU A 67 44.97 16.92 -28.81
C LEU A 67 46.29 16.32 -28.30
N LYS A 68 46.67 16.60 -27.05
CA LYS A 68 47.91 16.06 -26.49
C LYS A 68 47.88 14.54 -26.29
N LEU A 69 46.71 13.94 -26.04
CA LEU A 69 46.53 12.48 -26.03
C LEU A 69 46.85 11.89 -27.42
N TYR A 70 46.29 12.45 -28.49
CA TYR A 70 46.59 12.02 -29.87
C TYR A 70 48.07 12.25 -30.24
N MET A 71 48.68 13.36 -29.81
CA MET A 71 50.12 13.61 -30.03
C MET A 71 51.01 12.62 -29.25
N THR A 72 50.64 12.26 -28.02
CA THR A 72 51.38 11.27 -27.24
C THR A 72 51.25 9.88 -27.88
N ALA A 73 50.04 9.51 -28.33
CA ALA A 73 49.78 8.28 -29.07
C ALA A 73 50.60 8.20 -30.38
N LEU A 74 50.67 9.32 -31.11
CA LEU A 74 51.46 9.47 -32.33
C LEU A 74 52.95 9.19 -32.09
N ILE A 75 53.52 9.77 -31.04
CA ILE A 75 54.93 9.60 -30.71
C ILE A 75 55.19 8.15 -30.28
N ILE A 76 54.27 7.49 -29.57
CA ILE A 76 54.37 6.04 -29.29
C ILE A 76 54.40 5.24 -30.60
N ALA A 77 53.50 5.56 -31.54
CA ALA A 77 53.45 4.90 -32.84
C ALA A 77 54.78 5.04 -33.59
N LEU A 78 55.35 6.25 -33.64
CA LEU A 78 56.64 6.56 -34.25
C LEU A 78 57.80 5.80 -33.59
N LEU A 79 57.84 5.75 -32.25
CA LEU A 79 58.89 5.06 -31.52
C LEU A 79 58.81 3.54 -31.71
N MET A 80 57.59 2.98 -31.73
CA MET A 80 57.36 1.55 -31.98
C MET A 80 57.77 1.15 -33.40
N THR A 81 57.41 1.93 -34.41
CA THR A 81 57.85 1.64 -35.80
C THR A 81 59.35 1.73 -35.94
N LEU A 82 59.97 2.79 -35.39
CA LEU A 82 61.41 2.95 -35.43
C LEU A 82 62.12 1.78 -34.75
N GLY A 83 61.65 1.36 -33.58
CA GLY A 83 62.18 0.19 -32.86
C GLY A 83 62.05 -1.11 -33.66
N LEU A 84 60.92 -1.33 -34.34
CA LEU A 84 60.70 -2.50 -35.20
C LEU A 84 61.61 -2.49 -36.44
N VAL A 85 61.80 -1.34 -37.09
CA VAL A 85 62.72 -1.19 -38.24
C VAL A 85 64.16 -1.50 -37.80
N LEU A 86 64.59 -0.94 -36.67
CA LEU A 86 65.93 -1.20 -36.12
C LEU A 86 66.13 -2.67 -35.72
N LEU A 87 65.10 -3.29 -35.12
CA LEU A 87 65.12 -4.71 -34.80
C LEU A 87 65.27 -5.56 -36.08
N ALA A 88 64.43 -5.29 -37.09
CA ALA A 88 64.47 -5.99 -38.37
C ALA A 88 65.83 -5.82 -39.08
N ALA A 89 66.38 -4.61 -39.07
CA ALA A 89 67.72 -4.32 -39.58
C ALA A 89 68.81 -5.10 -38.84
N SER A 90 68.72 -5.19 -37.50
CA SER A 90 69.69 -5.94 -36.69
C SER A 90 69.66 -7.44 -36.98
N ILE A 91 68.46 -7.99 -37.21
CA ILE A 91 68.29 -9.42 -37.48
C ILE A 91 68.71 -9.77 -38.91
N GLN A 92 68.47 -8.90 -39.89
CA GLN A 92 68.72 -9.19 -41.31
C GLN A 92 70.10 -8.79 -41.81
N SER A 93 70.91 -8.08 -41.01
CA SER A 93 72.22 -7.55 -41.41
C SER A 93 72.19 -6.71 -42.71
N MET A 94 71.05 -6.11 -43.04
CA MET A 94 70.87 -5.30 -44.25
C MET A 94 71.14 -3.82 -43.95
N PRO A 95 71.84 -3.09 -44.84
CA PRO A 95 71.97 -1.64 -44.72
C PRO A 95 70.59 -1.00 -44.92
N VAL A 96 70.12 -0.25 -43.92
CA VAL A 96 68.88 0.52 -44.00
C VAL A 96 69.16 1.81 -44.75
N ASP A 97 68.54 2.00 -45.91
CA ASP A 97 68.57 3.30 -46.59
C ASP A 97 67.56 4.26 -45.93
N TRP A 98 68.09 5.10 -45.05
CA TRP A 98 67.28 6.07 -44.32
C TRP A 98 66.66 7.13 -45.24
N ALA A 99 67.20 7.36 -46.44
CA ALA A 99 66.66 8.34 -47.37
C ALA A 99 65.27 7.96 -47.90
N ASP A 100 65.01 6.65 -48.06
CA ASP A 100 63.74 6.12 -48.56
C ASP A 100 62.77 5.73 -47.44
N VAL A 101 63.30 5.30 -46.29
CA VAL A 101 62.50 4.88 -45.13
C VAL A 101 61.82 6.07 -44.44
N ILE A 102 62.53 7.20 -44.30
CA ILE A 102 62.02 8.38 -43.57
C ILE A 102 60.76 8.99 -44.24
N PRO A 103 60.72 9.23 -45.57
CA PRO A 103 59.51 9.72 -46.25
C PRO A 103 58.33 8.75 -46.14
N GLY A 104 58.57 7.43 -46.30
CA GLY A 104 57.54 6.41 -46.17
C GLY A 104 56.96 6.32 -44.75
N MET A 105 57.82 6.44 -43.73
CA MET A 105 57.43 6.51 -42.33
C MET A 105 56.56 7.76 -42.06
N ALA A 106 56.95 8.93 -42.58
CA ALA A 106 56.20 10.17 -42.42
C ALA A 106 54.80 10.12 -43.07
N ILE A 107 54.71 9.58 -44.29
CA ILE A 107 53.43 9.43 -45.02
C ILE A 107 52.53 8.41 -44.33
N GLY A 108 53.05 7.24 -43.97
CA GLY A 108 52.27 6.20 -43.31
C GLY A 108 51.74 6.62 -41.94
N ILE A 109 52.52 7.43 -41.20
CA ILE A 109 52.09 8.02 -39.94
C ILE A 109 51.01 9.09 -40.16
N GLY A 110 51.17 9.96 -41.16
CA GLY A 110 50.17 10.98 -41.51
C GLY A 110 48.81 10.36 -41.91
N LEU A 111 48.84 9.31 -42.72
CA LEU A 111 47.64 8.54 -43.09
C LEU A 111 47.03 7.82 -41.89
N GLY A 112 47.86 7.23 -41.02
CA GLY A 112 47.41 6.59 -39.78
C GLY A 112 46.69 7.55 -38.83
N ILE A 113 47.14 8.81 -38.74
CA ILE A 113 46.46 9.87 -37.99
C ILE A 113 45.12 10.22 -38.63
N ALA A 114 45.11 10.49 -39.94
CA ALA A 114 43.88 10.89 -40.64
C ALA A 114 42.78 9.82 -40.51
N LEU A 115 43.17 8.55 -40.69
CA LEU A 115 42.29 7.39 -40.50
C LEU A 115 41.91 7.21 -39.02
N GLY A 116 42.86 7.28 -38.09
CA GLY A 116 42.58 7.17 -36.66
C GLY A 116 41.63 8.25 -36.14
N VAL A 117 41.70 9.47 -36.68
CA VAL A 117 40.77 10.57 -36.38
C VAL A 117 39.40 10.31 -37.00
N ALA A 118 39.33 9.87 -38.26
CA ALA A 118 38.07 9.51 -38.92
C ALA A 118 37.36 8.35 -38.22
N LEU A 119 38.10 7.30 -37.84
CA LEU A 119 37.62 6.18 -37.05
C LEU A 119 37.21 6.61 -35.64
N GLY A 120 37.95 7.54 -35.04
CA GLY A 120 37.59 8.17 -33.77
C GLY A 120 36.29 8.96 -33.82
N ALA A 121 36.00 9.60 -34.96
CA ALA A 121 34.76 10.31 -35.21
C ALA A 121 33.57 9.37 -35.49
N ALA A 122 33.80 8.21 -36.11
CA ALA A 122 32.74 7.23 -36.41
C ALA A 122 32.42 6.28 -35.23
N TRP A 123 33.43 5.86 -34.48
CA TRP A 123 33.33 4.78 -33.49
C TRP A 123 33.81 5.15 -32.09
N GLY A 124 34.22 6.41 -31.86
CA GLY A 124 34.56 6.98 -30.56
C GLY A 124 36.06 7.21 -30.35
N ILE A 125 36.41 8.23 -29.55
CA ILE A 125 37.78 8.73 -29.38
C ILE A 125 38.76 7.65 -28.89
N ALA A 126 38.34 6.77 -27.97
CA ALA A 126 39.17 5.66 -27.51
C ALA A 126 39.58 4.74 -28.66
N VAL A 127 38.64 4.43 -29.56
CA VAL A 127 38.89 3.62 -30.75
C VAL A 127 39.82 4.35 -31.71
N GLY A 128 39.62 5.66 -31.89
CA GLY A 128 40.48 6.48 -32.75
C GLY A 128 41.92 6.59 -32.28
N VAL A 129 42.15 6.77 -30.97
CA VAL A 129 43.51 6.80 -30.38
C VAL A 129 44.21 5.46 -30.57
N ILE A 130 43.50 4.36 -30.30
CA ILE A 130 44.02 3.00 -30.49
C ILE A 130 44.34 2.75 -31.97
N ALA A 131 43.41 3.09 -32.87
CA ALA A 131 43.57 2.94 -34.31
C ALA A 131 44.72 3.79 -34.86
N THR A 132 44.97 4.98 -34.30
CA THR A 132 46.11 5.83 -34.70
C THR A 132 47.44 5.14 -34.39
N VAL A 133 47.57 4.54 -33.20
CA VAL A 133 48.78 3.80 -32.81
C VAL A 133 48.99 2.57 -33.70
N THR A 134 47.93 1.81 -33.97
CA THR A 134 48.02 0.55 -34.72
C THR A 134 48.13 0.72 -36.24
N LEU A 135 47.30 1.57 -36.86
CA LEU A 135 47.33 1.81 -38.29
C LEU A 135 48.55 2.65 -38.68
N GLY A 136 48.90 3.65 -37.87
CA GLY A 136 50.10 4.46 -38.11
C GLY A 136 51.39 3.63 -38.03
N THR A 137 51.43 2.63 -37.14
CA THR A 137 52.57 1.72 -37.07
C THR A 137 52.65 0.76 -38.25
N ALA A 138 51.55 0.10 -38.58
CA ALA A 138 51.48 -0.84 -39.70
C ALA A 138 51.74 -0.16 -41.06
N MET A 139 51.09 0.98 -41.33
CA MET A 139 51.25 1.73 -42.58
C MET A 139 52.62 2.40 -42.69
N GLY A 140 53.16 2.93 -41.59
CA GLY A 140 54.52 3.49 -41.57
C GLY A 140 55.59 2.46 -41.91
N LEU A 141 55.44 1.22 -41.41
CA LEU A 141 56.32 0.10 -41.72
C LEU A 141 56.16 -0.38 -43.17
N THR A 142 54.93 -0.47 -43.69
CA THR A 142 54.70 -0.95 -45.07
C THR A 142 55.20 0.05 -46.11
N LEU A 143 54.89 1.33 -45.95
CA LEU A 143 55.31 2.38 -46.89
C LEU A 143 56.81 2.68 -46.79
N GLY A 144 57.38 2.68 -45.58
CA GLY A 144 58.82 2.84 -45.36
C GLY A 144 59.65 1.69 -45.92
N ALA A 145 59.19 0.43 -45.77
CA ALA A 145 59.86 -0.74 -46.34
C ALA A 145 59.62 -0.89 -47.86
N ALA A 146 58.45 -0.49 -48.37
CA ALA A 146 58.11 -0.55 -49.79
C ALA A 146 58.93 0.40 -50.66
N LEU A 147 59.44 1.50 -50.10
CA LEU A 147 60.23 2.47 -50.85
C LEU A 147 61.74 2.16 -50.86
N GLY A 148 62.23 1.31 -49.94
CA GLY A 148 63.66 0.99 -49.81
C GLY A 148 64.09 -0.45 -50.15
N MET A 149 63.23 -1.30 -50.73
CA MET A 149 63.54 -2.72 -51.00
C MET A 149 63.23 -3.15 -52.45
N SER A 150 63.85 -4.24 -52.94
CA SER A 150 63.69 -4.76 -54.31
C SER A 150 62.31 -5.39 -54.59
N SER A 151 61.85 -5.30 -55.85
CA SER A 151 60.44 -5.38 -56.29
C SER A 151 59.66 -6.69 -56.00
N ASN A 152 60.32 -7.84 -55.83
CA ASN A 152 59.62 -9.13 -55.83
C ASN A 152 59.20 -9.60 -54.42
N THR A 153 59.89 -9.18 -53.36
CA THR A 153 59.50 -9.40 -51.95
C THR A 153 58.37 -8.44 -51.52
N LEU A 154 58.27 -7.32 -52.24
CA LEU A 154 57.40 -6.17 -52.04
C LEU A 154 55.92 -6.50 -52.27
N ALA A 155 55.61 -7.22 -53.35
CA ALA A 155 54.24 -7.56 -53.70
C ALA A 155 53.58 -8.50 -52.68
N GLY A 156 54.32 -9.48 -52.14
CA GLY A 156 53.83 -10.43 -51.13
C GLY A 156 53.63 -9.81 -49.75
N LEU A 157 54.53 -8.90 -49.34
CA LEU A 157 54.45 -8.17 -48.07
C LEU A 157 53.27 -7.19 -48.06
N VAL A 158 53.12 -6.41 -49.15
CA VAL A 158 52.04 -5.42 -49.30
C VAL A 158 50.68 -6.11 -49.40
N THR A 159 50.56 -7.22 -50.15
CA THR A 159 49.30 -7.96 -50.23
C THR A 159 48.93 -8.66 -48.92
N ALA A 160 49.88 -9.24 -48.18
CA ALA A 160 49.59 -9.85 -46.88
C ALA A 160 49.14 -8.83 -45.82
N ILE A 161 49.74 -7.63 -45.83
CA ILE A 161 49.38 -6.57 -44.88
C ILE A 161 48.07 -5.89 -45.28
N LEU A 162 47.81 -5.67 -46.58
CA LEU A 162 46.51 -5.19 -47.07
C LEU A 162 45.39 -6.19 -46.84
N TRP A 163 45.64 -7.50 -46.98
CA TRP A 163 44.67 -8.54 -46.63
C TRP A 163 44.45 -8.66 -45.12
N GLY A 164 45.51 -8.57 -44.31
CA GLY A 164 45.38 -8.51 -42.84
C GLY A 164 44.57 -7.31 -42.39
N LEU A 165 44.85 -6.12 -42.96
CA LEU A 165 44.08 -4.90 -42.73
C LEU A 165 42.63 -5.05 -43.22
N ALA A 166 42.39 -5.58 -44.42
CA ALA A 166 41.05 -5.77 -44.97
C ALA A 166 40.21 -6.77 -44.15
N VAL A 167 40.80 -7.85 -43.64
CA VAL A 167 40.12 -8.80 -42.76
C VAL A 167 39.79 -8.14 -41.42
N THR A 168 40.71 -7.37 -40.84
CA THR A 168 40.43 -6.63 -39.59
C THR A 168 39.39 -5.51 -39.73
N THR A 169 39.33 -4.83 -40.88
CA THR A 169 38.36 -3.75 -41.14
C THR A 169 36.98 -4.28 -41.57
N THR A 170 36.91 -5.39 -42.31
CA THR A 170 35.63 -6.03 -42.68
C THR A 170 34.96 -6.74 -41.49
N LEU A 171 35.74 -7.35 -40.58
CA LEU A 171 35.23 -7.83 -39.30
C LEU A 171 34.74 -6.68 -38.39
N SER A 172 35.28 -5.46 -38.56
CA SER A 172 34.82 -4.27 -37.82
C SER A 172 33.54 -3.64 -38.39
N ALA A 173 33.34 -3.70 -39.70
CA ALA A 173 32.12 -3.20 -40.36
C ALA A 173 30.90 -4.12 -40.12
N ALA A 174 31.12 -5.42 -39.90
CA ALA A 174 30.08 -6.34 -39.47
C ALA A 174 29.68 -6.17 -37.98
N ALA A 175 30.31 -5.24 -37.27
CA ALA A 175 30.25 -5.10 -35.83
C ALA A 175 29.73 -3.73 -35.40
N ASP A 176 28.50 -3.39 -35.80
CA ASP A 176 27.70 -2.28 -35.23
C ASP A 176 27.49 -2.39 -33.69
N ASN A 177 28.04 -3.44 -33.06
CA ASN A 177 27.81 -3.79 -31.67
C ASN A 177 29.02 -3.74 -30.74
N VAL A 178 30.28 -3.65 -31.15
CA VAL A 178 31.39 -4.02 -30.24
C VAL A 178 31.88 -2.88 -29.33
N GLY A 179 31.51 -2.97 -28.06
CA GLY A 179 31.95 -2.11 -26.95
C GLY A 179 32.92 -2.77 -25.95
N SER A 180 33.28 -4.05 -26.14
CA SER A 180 34.19 -4.77 -25.24
C SER A 180 35.61 -4.85 -25.78
N GLY A 181 36.57 -4.67 -24.88
CA GLY A 181 38.00 -4.67 -25.18
C GLY A 181 38.55 -6.00 -25.70
N THR A 182 37.78 -7.10 -25.69
CA THR A 182 38.25 -8.43 -26.08
C THR A 182 38.58 -8.54 -27.57
N LEU A 183 37.75 -7.95 -28.44
CA LEU A 183 38.02 -7.94 -29.88
C LEU A 183 39.11 -6.90 -30.21
N VAL A 184 39.17 -5.79 -29.48
CA VAL A 184 40.25 -4.79 -29.58
C VAL A 184 41.59 -5.35 -29.08
N GLY A 185 41.59 -6.23 -28.08
CA GLY A 185 42.77 -6.92 -27.56
C GLY A 185 43.29 -8.00 -28.50
N VAL A 186 42.38 -8.72 -29.18
CA VAL A 186 42.70 -9.62 -30.29
C VAL A 186 43.28 -8.83 -31.48
N MET A 187 42.74 -7.64 -31.77
CA MET A 187 43.22 -6.76 -32.84
C MET A 187 44.58 -6.10 -32.52
N LEU A 188 44.80 -5.68 -31.27
CA LEU A 188 46.04 -5.05 -30.80
C LEU A 188 47.20 -6.04 -30.68
N GLY A 189 46.91 -7.21 -30.10
CA GLY A 189 47.86 -8.32 -30.09
C GLY A 189 48.14 -8.79 -31.51
N GLY A 190 47.11 -8.86 -32.37
CA GLY A 190 47.24 -9.17 -33.79
C GLY A 190 48.31 -8.34 -34.50
N ILE A 191 48.34 -7.02 -34.34
CA ILE A 191 49.20 -6.13 -35.16
C ILE A 191 50.65 -6.03 -34.65
N VAL A 192 50.87 -5.90 -33.33
CA VAL A 192 52.22 -5.93 -32.73
C VAL A 192 52.87 -7.30 -32.95
N THR A 193 52.06 -8.35 -32.88
CA THR A 193 52.55 -9.71 -33.09
C THR A 193 52.67 -10.01 -34.57
N LEU A 194 51.80 -9.53 -35.47
CA LEU A 194 51.96 -9.62 -36.93
C LEU A 194 53.26 -8.98 -37.37
N SER A 195 53.63 -7.80 -36.86
CA SER A 195 54.90 -7.16 -37.21
C SER A 195 56.11 -7.95 -36.69
N LEU A 196 56.07 -8.48 -35.47
CA LEU A 196 57.13 -9.36 -34.93
C LEU A 196 57.20 -10.75 -35.60
N SER A 197 56.07 -11.37 -35.89
CA SER A 197 55.97 -12.71 -36.50
C SER A 197 56.14 -12.69 -38.01
N LEU A 198 55.97 -11.53 -38.68
CA LEU A 198 56.42 -11.34 -40.06
C LEU A 198 57.95 -11.20 -40.12
N VAL A 199 58.58 -10.48 -39.19
CA VAL A 199 60.05 -10.43 -39.08
C VAL A 199 60.60 -11.83 -38.77
N MET A 200 59.99 -12.54 -37.82
CA MET A 200 60.37 -13.90 -37.44
C MET A 200 60.04 -14.95 -38.54
N GLY A 201 58.95 -14.74 -39.28
CA GLY A 201 58.53 -15.59 -40.40
C GLY A 201 59.40 -15.42 -41.64
N ILE A 202 59.82 -14.19 -41.94
CA ILE A 202 60.80 -13.90 -43.00
C ILE A 202 62.18 -14.50 -42.65
N THR A 203 62.58 -14.47 -41.37
CA THR A 203 63.87 -15.08 -40.94
C THR A 203 63.83 -16.60 -40.99
N LEU A 204 62.74 -17.23 -40.54
CA LEU A 204 62.59 -18.69 -40.57
C LEU A 204 62.41 -19.23 -42.01
N ALA A 205 61.77 -18.46 -42.90
CA ALA A 205 61.62 -18.82 -44.31
C ALA A 205 62.94 -18.80 -45.10
N ARG A 206 63.94 -18.03 -44.64
CA ARG A 206 65.27 -18.00 -45.25
C ARG A 206 66.09 -19.26 -44.94
N ASP A 207 65.91 -19.82 -43.76
CA ASP A 207 66.75 -20.92 -43.27
C ASP A 207 66.13 -22.31 -43.50
N TRP A 208 64.79 -22.41 -43.55
CA TRP A 208 64.08 -23.69 -43.64
C TRP A 208 63.27 -23.75 -44.94
N GLY A 209 63.90 -24.19 -46.03
CA GLY A 209 63.33 -24.27 -47.37
C GLY A 209 62.12 -25.22 -47.53
N TRP A 210 60.95 -24.83 -47.00
CA TRP A 210 59.66 -25.46 -47.29
C TRP A 210 58.58 -24.41 -47.53
N GLY A 211 57.85 -24.61 -48.65
CA GLY A 211 56.70 -23.81 -49.07
C GLY A 211 55.48 -23.99 -48.19
N LEU A 212 55.48 -23.41 -46.98
CA LEU A 212 54.25 -23.06 -46.28
C LEU A 212 53.75 -21.74 -46.88
N SER A 213 52.60 -21.79 -47.55
CA SER A 213 51.98 -20.64 -48.18
C SER A 213 51.85 -19.48 -47.18
N LEU A 214 52.06 -18.25 -47.66
CA LEU A 214 51.96 -17.01 -46.87
C LEU A 214 50.68 -16.92 -46.02
N GLY A 215 49.60 -17.62 -46.42
CA GLY A 215 48.36 -17.72 -45.65
C GLY A 215 48.46 -18.53 -44.34
N GLY A 216 49.27 -19.58 -44.29
CA GLY A 216 49.46 -20.39 -43.07
C GLY A 216 50.27 -19.65 -41.99
N MET A 217 51.33 -18.94 -42.39
CA MET A 217 52.14 -18.12 -41.48
C MET A 217 51.38 -16.86 -41.03
N GLY A 218 50.60 -16.24 -41.92
CA GLY A 218 49.69 -15.16 -41.55
C GLY A 218 48.64 -15.62 -40.53
N GLY A 219 48.10 -16.84 -40.69
CA GLY A 219 47.18 -17.45 -39.74
C GLY A 219 47.77 -17.67 -38.35
N THR A 220 48.99 -18.21 -38.26
CA THR A 220 49.66 -18.41 -36.95
C THR A 220 50.07 -17.09 -36.29
N ALA A 221 50.56 -16.11 -37.06
CA ALA A 221 50.83 -14.75 -36.60
C ALA A 221 49.60 -14.08 -35.99
N VAL A 222 48.47 -14.15 -36.70
CA VAL A 222 47.18 -13.64 -36.23
C VAL A 222 46.74 -14.39 -34.98
N LEU A 223 46.95 -15.70 -34.88
CA LEU A 223 46.54 -16.49 -33.72
C LEU A 223 47.41 -16.22 -32.47
N ILE A 224 48.73 -16.09 -32.63
CA ILE A 224 49.67 -15.72 -31.55
C ILE A 224 49.38 -14.29 -31.08
N GLY A 225 49.05 -13.40 -32.01
CA GLY A 225 48.64 -12.03 -31.69
C GLY A 225 47.28 -11.95 -31.02
N ALA A 226 46.28 -12.63 -31.56
CA ALA A 226 44.93 -12.72 -31.00
C ALA A 226 44.95 -13.28 -29.57
N THR A 227 45.81 -14.27 -29.33
CA THR A 227 45.99 -14.87 -28.00
C THR A 227 46.91 -14.08 -27.08
N ARG A 228 47.56 -13.00 -27.56
CA ARG A 228 48.49 -12.16 -26.80
C ARG A 228 49.65 -12.94 -26.17
N PHE A 229 50.06 -14.05 -26.78
CA PHE A 229 50.99 -15.02 -26.20
C PHE A 229 52.31 -14.38 -25.69
N ILE A 230 52.82 -13.37 -26.38
CA ILE A 230 54.05 -12.64 -26.03
C ILE A 230 53.99 -12.02 -24.62
N PHE A 231 52.81 -11.58 -24.18
CA PHE A 231 52.64 -10.97 -22.86
C PHE A 231 52.53 -12.00 -21.73
N TYR A 232 52.08 -13.23 -22.02
CA TYR A 232 51.93 -14.27 -21.00
C TYR A 232 53.26 -14.74 -20.42
N LEU A 233 54.33 -14.80 -21.22
CA LEU A 233 55.62 -15.28 -20.73
C LEU A 233 56.21 -14.35 -19.65
N PRO A 234 56.29 -13.02 -19.86
CA PRO A 234 56.59 -12.07 -18.80
C PRO A 234 55.60 -12.12 -17.63
N GLU A 235 54.30 -12.24 -17.88
CA GLU A 235 53.28 -12.31 -16.81
C GLU A 235 53.41 -13.55 -15.93
N LEU A 236 53.72 -14.70 -16.52
CA LEU A 236 53.95 -15.95 -15.79
C LEU A 236 55.24 -15.89 -14.97
N ILE A 237 56.32 -15.31 -15.53
CA ILE A 237 57.56 -15.02 -14.80
C ILE A 237 57.29 -14.05 -13.65
N TRP A 238 56.46 -13.03 -13.87
CA TRP A 238 56.04 -12.09 -12.83
C TRP A 238 55.30 -12.81 -11.70
N ILE A 239 54.33 -13.67 -12.03
CA ILE A 239 53.57 -14.48 -11.07
C ILE A 239 54.48 -15.40 -10.26
N THR A 240 55.51 -16.02 -10.87
CA THR A 240 56.41 -16.95 -10.18
C THR A 240 57.43 -16.22 -9.30
N LEU A 241 58.04 -15.13 -9.78
CA LEU A 241 59.01 -14.31 -9.02
C LEU A 241 58.35 -13.65 -7.79
N TRP A 242 57.12 -13.17 -7.94
CA TRP A 242 56.42 -12.47 -6.86
C TRP A 242 55.74 -13.40 -5.85
N ARG A 243 55.73 -14.71 -6.10
CA ARG A 243 55.22 -15.73 -5.16
C ARG A 243 56.09 -15.89 -3.90
N GLN A 244 57.30 -15.32 -3.88
CA GLN A 244 58.31 -15.50 -2.83
C GLN A 244 58.32 -14.43 -1.70
N HIS A 245 57.60 -13.31 -1.82
CA HIS A 245 57.58 -12.25 -0.78
C HIS A 245 56.35 -12.34 0.16
N ARG A 246 56.47 -11.87 1.43
CA ARG A 246 55.57 -12.23 2.56
C ARG A 246 54.35 -11.32 2.86
N ASN A 247 54.14 -10.15 2.21
CA ASN A 247 53.06 -9.20 2.55
C ASN A 247 51.76 -9.36 1.72
N LYS A 248 50.68 -9.86 2.34
CA LYS A 248 49.58 -10.60 1.69
C LYS A 248 48.53 -9.79 0.91
N THR A 249 48.07 -8.62 1.36
CA THR A 249 47.06 -7.78 0.64
C THR A 249 47.67 -6.90 -0.45
N PHE A 250 48.91 -6.46 -0.28
CA PHE A 250 49.65 -5.70 -1.31
C PHE A 250 49.89 -6.53 -2.58
N HIS A 251 50.02 -7.86 -2.46
CA HIS A 251 50.27 -8.79 -3.56
C HIS A 251 49.15 -8.90 -4.59
N LEU A 252 47.89 -8.82 -4.17
CA LEU A 252 46.77 -8.98 -5.10
C LEU A 252 46.70 -7.80 -6.08
N THR A 253 46.97 -6.58 -5.61
CA THR A 253 46.95 -5.36 -6.46
C THR A 253 47.98 -5.38 -7.59
N GLN A 254 49.07 -6.14 -7.42
CA GLN A 254 50.15 -6.29 -8.39
C GLN A 254 50.02 -7.53 -9.26
N HIS A 255 49.02 -8.37 -9.02
CA HIS A 255 48.77 -9.56 -9.82
C HIS A 255 48.38 -9.17 -11.27
N PRO A 256 48.90 -9.85 -12.31
CA PRO A 256 48.59 -9.50 -13.71
C PRO A 256 47.11 -9.46 -14.03
N ALA A 257 46.30 -10.36 -13.46
CA ALA A 257 44.84 -10.34 -13.60
C ALA A 257 44.15 -9.03 -13.16
N VAL A 258 44.80 -8.22 -12.31
CA VAL A 258 44.26 -6.92 -11.90
C VAL A 258 44.61 -5.86 -12.93
N TRP A 259 45.79 -5.92 -13.55
CA TRP A 259 46.27 -4.88 -14.47
C TRP A 259 46.21 -5.22 -15.97
N ASP A 260 45.99 -6.46 -16.36
CA ASP A 260 45.67 -6.87 -17.73
C ASP A 260 44.19 -7.28 -17.87
N GLU A 261 43.37 -6.33 -18.35
CA GLU A 261 41.96 -6.54 -18.69
C GLU A 261 41.78 -7.35 -19.98
N LEU A 262 42.83 -7.49 -20.79
CA LEU A 262 42.78 -8.09 -22.13
C LEU A 262 43.27 -9.55 -22.16
N ALA A 263 43.59 -10.13 -21.00
CA ALA A 263 44.01 -11.52 -20.89
C ALA A 263 42.91 -12.50 -21.36
N VAL A 264 43.17 -13.19 -22.48
CA VAL A 264 42.31 -14.22 -23.10
C VAL A 264 42.46 -15.60 -22.44
N ILE A 265 43.67 -15.97 -22.01
CA ILE A 265 43.94 -17.22 -21.29
C ILE A 265 43.83 -16.94 -19.79
N PRO A 266 42.97 -17.67 -19.05
CA PRO A 266 42.83 -17.42 -17.63
C PRO A 266 44.14 -17.67 -16.88
N LEU A 267 44.54 -16.73 -16.02
CA LEU A 267 45.84 -16.77 -15.38
C LEU A 267 45.83 -17.82 -14.25
N PRO A 268 46.86 -18.67 -14.16
CA PRO A 268 46.94 -19.67 -13.10
C PRO A 268 47.22 -19.01 -11.74
N GLY A 269 46.73 -19.63 -10.66
CA GLY A 269 47.09 -19.22 -9.30
C GLY A 269 46.27 -18.08 -8.67
N LEU A 270 45.28 -17.50 -9.37
CA LEU A 270 44.47 -16.38 -8.86
C LEU A 270 43.48 -16.76 -7.74
N ARG A 271 42.97 -18.00 -7.74
CA ARG A 271 41.87 -18.44 -6.86
C ARG A 271 42.18 -18.31 -5.36
N ARG A 272 43.31 -18.87 -4.92
CA ARG A 272 43.69 -18.91 -3.48
C ARG A 272 44.05 -17.53 -2.93
N PRO A 273 44.90 -16.72 -3.59
CA PRO A 273 45.22 -15.37 -3.12
C PRO A 273 43.99 -14.46 -3.07
N LEU A 274 43.07 -14.58 -4.04
CA LEU A 274 41.84 -13.79 -4.04
C LEU A 274 40.90 -14.20 -2.90
N ALA A 275 40.72 -15.50 -2.65
CA ALA A 275 39.90 -15.99 -1.53
C ALA A 275 40.50 -15.59 -0.17
N GLN A 276 41.83 -15.63 -0.03
CA GLN A 276 42.53 -15.20 1.18
C GLN A 276 42.42 -13.69 1.39
N ALA A 277 42.56 -12.88 0.33
CA ALA A 277 42.40 -11.44 0.43
C ALA A 277 40.97 -11.04 0.84
N LEU A 278 39.95 -11.73 0.31
CA LEU A 278 38.56 -11.55 0.73
C LEU A 278 38.34 -11.90 2.20
N ALA A 279 39.06 -12.89 2.74
CA ALA A 279 39.00 -13.24 4.16
C ALA A 279 39.73 -12.24 5.09
N GLU A 280 40.77 -11.57 4.60
CA GLU A 280 41.53 -10.56 5.37
C GLU A 280 40.83 -9.18 5.39
N ASP A 281 40.43 -8.69 4.21
CA ASP A 281 39.70 -7.44 4.04
C ASP A 281 38.69 -7.61 2.90
N PHE A 282 37.45 -7.95 3.29
CA PHE A 282 36.36 -8.21 2.36
C PHE A 282 36.07 -7.00 1.47
N THR A 283 36.01 -5.81 2.06
CA THR A 283 35.59 -4.58 1.38
C THR A 283 36.61 -4.12 0.34
N ALA A 284 37.89 -4.03 0.70
CA ALA A 284 38.93 -3.62 -0.24
C ALA A 284 39.16 -4.68 -1.34
N SER A 285 39.09 -5.96 -0.97
CA SER A 285 39.31 -7.07 -1.93
C SER A 285 38.14 -7.25 -2.89
N LEU A 286 36.92 -6.88 -2.49
CA LEU A 286 35.74 -6.91 -3.35
C LEU A 286 35.84 -5.91 -4.51
N GLU A 287 36.43 -4.74 -4.31
CA GLU A 287 36.73 -3.80 -5.41
C GLU A 287 37.75 -4.36 -6.40
N ILE A 288 38.75 -5.09 -5.89
CA ILE A 288 39.74 -5.76 -6.73
C ILE A 288 39.08 -6.90 -7.51
N ALA A 289 38.21 -7.69 -6.86
CA ALA A 289 37.42 -8.73 -7.50
C ALA A 289 36.51 -8.17 -8.60
N ALA A 290 35.85 -7.04 -8.36
CA ALA A 290 35.05 -6.31 -9.35
C ALA A 290 35.88 -5.91 -10.59
N ARG A 291 37.10 -5.40 -10.38
CA ARG A 291 38.03 -5.05 -11.47
C ARG A 291 38.47 -6.28 -12.27
N ILE A 292 38.77 -7.39 -11.59
CA ILE A 292 39.12 -8.65 -12.25
C ILE A 292 37.93 -9.19 -13.06
N ALA A 293 36.71 -9.08 -12.52
CA ALA A 293 35.48 -9.56 -13.16
C ALA A 293 35.10 -8.78 -14.43
N ALA A 294 35.70 -7.60 -14.65
CA ALA A 294 35.56 -6.87 -15.92
C ALA A 294 36.09 -7.70 -17.11
N ASN A 295 37.05 -8.59 -16.88
CA ASN A 295 37.50 -9.56 -17.86
C ASN A 295 36.66 -10.86 -17.79
N PRO A 296 35.88 -11.21 -18.84
CA PRO A 296 35.04 -12.41 -18.87
C PRO A 296 35.79 -13.72 -18.62
N PHE A 297 37.05 -13.83 -19.02
CA PHE A 297 37.88 -15.05 -18.84
C PHE A 297 38.29 -15.29 -17.39
N GLN A 298 38.30 -14.24 -16.56
CA GLN A 298 38.69 -14.32 -15.15
C GLN A 298 37.48 -14.44 -14.19
N ARG A 299 36.24 -14.21 -14.67
CA ARG A 299 35.02 -14.27 -13.85
C ARG A 299 34.84 -15.60 -13.12
N ALA A 300 35.22 -16.73 -13.74
CA ALA A 300 35.17 -18.04 -13.09
C ALA A 300 36.11 -18.14 -11.88
N SER A 301 37.27 -17.47 -11.92
CA SER A 301 38.21 -17.41 -10.78
C SER A 301 37.66 -16.54 -9.65
N VAL A 302 36.98 -15.44 -9.99
CA VAL A 302 36.31 -14.54 -9.04
C VAL A 302 35.12 -15.24 -8.38
N GLN A 303 34.28 -15.91 -9.16
CA GLN A 303 33.14 -16.70 -8.66
C GLN A 303 33.60 -17.77 -7.67
N HIS A 304 34.65 -18.52 -8.01
CA HIS A 304 35.19 -19.53 -7.11
C HIS A 304 35.69 -18.91 -5.80
N ALA A 305 36.47 -17.82 -5.87
CA ALA A 305 36.98 -17.15 -4.66
C ALA A 305 35.86 -16.58 -3.78
N LEU A 306 34.83 -15.95 -4.37
CA LEU A 306 33.66 -15.46 -3.64
C LEU A 306 32.85 -16.61 -3.01
N THR A 307 32.63 -17.70 -3.75
CA THR A 307 31.92 -18.88 -3.24
C THR A 307 32.70 -19.51 -2.07
N THR A 308 34.02 -19.64 -2.20
CA THR A 308 34.87 -20.14 -1.12
C THR A 308 34.79 -19.23 0.11
N TYR A 309 34.87 -17.91 -0.06
CA TYR A 309 34.75 -16.96 1.05
C TYR A 309 33.39 -17.04 1.75
N LEU A 310 32.29 -17.07 0.97
CA LEU A 310 30.93 -17.15 1.51
C LEU A 310 30.67 -18.46 2.27
N LEU A 311 31.27 -19.58 1.84
CA LEU A 311 31.11 -20.88 2.52
C LEU A 311 32.00 -21.02 3.77
N HIS A 312 33.11 -20.28 3.88
CA HIS A 312 34.02 -20.33 5.03
C HIS A 312 33.76 -19.22 6.07
N SER A 313 32.87 -18.27 5.76
CA SER A 313 32.43 -17.19 6.64
C SER A 313 30.97 -17.41 7.05
N ASP A 314 30.41 -16.52 7.88
CA ASP A 314 28.96 -16.48 8.10
C ASP A 314 28.26 -16.08 6.79
N THR A 315 27.74 -17.07 6.06
CA THR A 315 27.24 -16.94 4.67
C THR A 315 26.28 -15.77 4.48
N LEU A 316 25.28 -15.64 5.36
CA LEU A 316 24.20 -14.66 5.22
C LEU A 316 24.65 -13.22 5.54
N PRO A 317 25.33 -12.93 6.67
CA PRO A 317 25.94 -11.63 6.92
C PRO A 317 26.92 -11.21 5.82
N ALA A 318 27.79 -12.14 5.38
CA ALA A 318 28.78 -11.87 4.34
C ALA A 318 28.12 -11.57 2.99
N LEU A 319 27.07 -12.30 2.62
CA LEU A 319 26.29 -12.04 1.42
C LEU A 319 25.54 -10.71 1.52
N ARG A 320 25.01 -10.34 2.69
CA ARG A 320 24.37 -9.04 2.89
C ARG A 320 25.36 -7.89 2.75
N GLN A 321 26.54 -8.00 3.38
CA GLN A 321 27.63 -7.03 3.24
C GLN A 321 28.09 -6.92 1.78
N PHE A 322 28.21 -8.06 1.07
CA PHE A 322 28.50 -8.10 -0.35
C PHE A 322 27.48 -7.28 -1.13
N VAL A 323 26.18 -7.55 -0.98
CA VAL A 323 25.20 -6.89 -1.84
C VAL A 323 24.96 -5.44 -1.47
N GLN A 324 25.05 -5.07 -0.20
CA GLN A 324 24.88 -3.68 0.26
C GLN A 324 26.07 -2.78 -0.07
N TYR A 325 27.19 -3.33 -0.55
CA TYR A 325 28.38 -2.53 -0.80
C TYR A 325 28.16 -1.51 -1.93
N PRO A 326 28.27 -0.18 -1.66
CA PRO A 326 27.88 0.85 -2.63
C PRO A 326 28.70 0.87 -3.91
N SER A 327 29.97 0.43 -3.88
CA SER A 327 30.82 0.46 -5.07
C SER A 327 30.46 -0.63 -6.09
N LEU A 328 29.64 -1.62 -5.71
CA LEU A 328 29.10 -2.60 -6.65
C LEU A 328 27.95 -2.06 -7.52
N ASP A 329 27.42 -0.88 -7.19
CA ASP A 329 26.48 -0.17 -8.05
C ASP A 329 27.15 0.43 -9.30
N ASN A 330 28.48 0.35 -9.40
CA ASN A 330 29.18 0.88 -10.55
C ASN A 330 28.93 0.05 -11.83
N TYR A 331 29.07 0.69 -13.00
CA TYR A 331 29.14 -0.02 -14.27
C TYR A 331 30.36 -0.95 -14.30
N LEU A 332 30.15 -2.23 -14.63
CA LEU A 332 31.24 -3.19 -14.84
C LEU A 332 32.12 -2.76 -16.02
N ILE A 333 31.47 -2.36 -17.12
CA ILE A 333 32.10 -1.79 -18.30
C ILE A 333 31.40 -0.47 -18.58
N VAL A 334 32.16 0.63 -18.60
CA VAL A 334 31.60 1.97 -18.85
C VAL A 334 31.04 2.05 -20.27
N PRO A 335 29.74 2.36 -20.45
CA PRO A 335 29.14 2.47 -21.77
C PRO A 335 29.66 3.70 -22.51
N THR A 336 29.79 3.59 -23.83
CA THR A 336 30.26 4.67 -24.71
C THR A 336 29.12 5.42 -25.40
N ARG A 337 27.86 4.98 -25.26
CA ARG A 337 26.67 5.61 -25.86
C ARG A 337 25.53 5.72 -24.84
N PRO A 338 24.86 6.88 -24.71
CA PRO A 338 23.78 7.08 -23.75
C PRO A 338 22.54 6.24 -24.04
N SER A 339 22.24 6.01 -25.32
CA SER A 339 21.11 5.16 -25.76
C SER A 339 21.19 3.72 -25.25
N ARG A 340 22.38 3.24 -24.84
CA ARG A 340 22.60 1.90 -24.30
C ARG A 340 22.70 1.85 -22.77
N LEU A 341 22.70 2.98 -22.06
CA LEU A 341 22.83 3.04 -20.59
C LEU A 341 21.89 2.09 -19.83
N PRO A 342 20.61 1.91 -20.22
CA PRO A 342 19.71 1.00 -19.49
C PRO A 342 20.06 -0.49 -19.63
N ARG A 343 20.84 -0.86 -20.65
CA ARG A 343 21.17 -2.27 -20.95
C ARG A 343 22.39 -2.79 -20.21
N PHE A 344 23.22 -1.91 -19.64
CA PHE A 344 24.45 -2.32 -18.96
C PHE A 344 24.16 -2.67 -17.49
N PRO A 345 24.50 -3.88 -17.03
CA PRO A 345 24.31 -4.27 -15.64
C PRO A 345 25.34 -3.61 -14.72
N SER A 346 25.00 -3.48 -13.44
CA SER A 346 25.96 -3.14 -12.39
C SER A 346 26.92 -4.30 -12.12
N VAL A 347 28.08 -4.01 -11.52
CA VAL A 347 29.00 -5.05 -11.03
C VAL A 347 28.27 -6.04 -10.13
N ARG A 348 27.40 -5.55 -9.24
CA ARG A 348 26.57 -6.37 -8.35
C ARG A 348 25.78 -7.42 -9.13
N ALA A 349 25.06 -7.00 -10.17
CA ALA A 349 24.22 -7.90 -10.96
C ALA A 349 25.06 -8.99 -11.66
N VAL A 350 26.23 -8.64 -12.19
CA VAL A 350 27.11 -9.61 -12.86
C VAL A 350 27.73 -10.60 -11.87
N LEU A 351 28.18 -10.14 -10.71
CA LEU A 351 28.74 -11.03 -9.70
C LEU A 351 27.66 -11.96 -9.08
N LEU A 352 26.45 -11.45 -8.81
CA LEU A 352 25.32 -12.27 -8.37
C LEU A 352 24.91 -13.30 -9.44
N SER A 353 24.95 -12.93 -10.72
CA SER A 353 24.68 -13.89 -11.79
C SER A 353 25.73 -14.99 -11.88
N GLU A 354 27.01 -14.64 -11.67
CA GLU A 354 28.09 -15.63 -11.66
C GLU A 354 27.97 -16.57 -10.45
N LEU A 355 27.64 -16.06 -9.26
CA LEU A 355 27.35 -16.87 -8.07
C LEU A 355 26.14 -17.79 -8.27
N SER A 356 25.09 -17.32 -8.95
CA SER A 356 23.93 -18.14 -9.32
C SER A 356 24.16 -19.07 -10.51
N GLN A 357 25.36 -19.07 -11.10
CA GLN A 357 25.69 -19.81 -12.32
C GLN A 357 24.76 -19.47 -13.50
N LYS A 358 24.20 -18.28 -13.53
CA LYS A 358 23.40 -17.75 -14.64
C LYS A 358 24.28 -16.85 -15.50
N PHE A 359 24.23 -17.06 -16.82
CA PHE A 359 24.91 -16.15 -17.74
C PHE A 359 24.19 -14.79 -17.75
N THR A 360 24.96 -13.72 -17.54
CA THR A 360 24.52 -12.34 -17.73
C THR A 360 25.49 -11.62 -18.63
N ASP A 361 24.94 -10.82 -19.54
CA ASP A 361 25.72 -10.03 -20.48
C ASP A 361 26.27 -8.77 -19.79
N GLY A 362 27.57 -8.78 -19.48
CA GLY A 362 28.25 -7.64 -18.87
C GLY A 362 28.50 -6.47 -19.83
N SER A 363 28.24 -6.67 -21.14
CA SER A 363 28.57 -5.74 -22.21
C SER A 363 27.37 -4.95 -22.75
N GLY A 364 26.17 -5.15 -22.20
CA GLY A 364 24.96 -4.42 -22.62
C GLY A 364 24.52 -4.70 -24.06
N GLY A 365 24.70 -5.92 -24.54
CA GLY A 365 24.35 -6.40 -25.88
C GLY A 365 25.50 -6.37 -26.88
N ALA A 366 26.61 -5.73 -26.51
CA ALA A 366 27.70 -5.42 -27.42
C ALA A 366 28.53 -6.64 -27.86
N SER A 367 28.73 -7.58 -26.94
CA SER A 367 29.56 -8.77 -27.12
C SER A 367 28.95 -10.00 -26.48
N ARG A 368 27.61 -10.04 -26.45
CA ARG A 368 26.83 -11.11 -25.81
C ARG A 368 27.25 -12.50 -26.29
N THR A 369 27.33 -12.71 -27.61
CA THR A 369 27.68 -14.02 -28.20
C THR A 369 29.07 -14.48 -27.80
N SER A 370 30.06 -13.59 -27.85
CA SER A 370 31.42 -13.90 -27.41
C SER A 370 31.50 -14.15 -25.90
N GLU A 371 30.82 -13.36 -25.06
CA GLU A 371 30.81 -13.60 -23.61
C GLU A 371 30.11 -14.92 -23.27
N GLN A 372 29.06 -15.30 -23.99
CA GLN A 372 28.39 -16.60 -23.84
C GLN A 372 29.34 -17.76 -24.13
N ILE A 373 30.09 -17.68 -25.24
CA ILE A 373 31.09 -18.70 -25.59
C ILE A 373 32.18 -18.78 -24.51
N VAL A 374 32.70 -17.64 -24.05
CA VAL A 374 33.68 -17.60 -22.96
C VAL A 374 33.12 -18.21 -21.68
N TRP A 375 31.88 -17.89 -21.33
CA TRP A 375 31.21 -18.43 -20.16
C TRP A 375 31.08 -19.96 -20.26
N LEU A 376 30.71 -20.49 -21.43
CA LEU A 376 30.63 -21.94 -21.70
C LEU A 376 32.00 -22.62 -21.58
N ILE A 377 33.05 -22.06 -22.19
CA ILE A 377 34.41 -22.64 -22.16
C ILE A 377 35.00 -22.58 -20.76
N THR A 378 34.69 -21.55 -19.98
CA THR A 378 35.17 -21.40 -18.59
C THR A 378 34.28 -22.11 -17.56
N ARG A 379 33.16 -22.74 -17.98
CA ARG A 379 32.18 -23.38 -17.09
C ARG A 379 32.78 -24.46 -16.19
N TRP A 380 33.74 -25.24 -16.69
CA TRP A 380 34.41 -26.28 -15.90
C TRP A 380 35.30 -25.72 -14.79
N ARG A 381 35.69 -24.43 -14.88
CA ARG A 381 36.52 -23.74 -13.87
C ARG A 381 35.71 -23.09 -12.74
N ARG A 382 34.37 -23.07 -12.83
CA ARG A 382 33.49 -22.54 -11.78
C ARG A 382 33.28 -23.59 -10.69
N GLU A 383 33.10 -23.12 -9.47
CA GLU A 383 32.77 -23.99 -8.34
C GLU A 383 31.33 -24.50 -8.49
N LYS A 384 31.15 -25.83 -8.45
CA LYS A 384 29.84 -26.48 -8.68
C LYS A 384 29.19 -27.00 -7.40
N THR A 385 29.68 -26.61 -6.22
CA THR A 385 29.05 -26.97 -4.95
C THR A 385 27.57 -26.55 -4.97
N ALA A 386 26.69 -27.56 -4.90
CA ALA A 386 25.23 -27.47 -4.89
C ALA A 386 24.74 -27.01 -3.50
N SER A 387 23.56 -26.43 -3.29
CA SER A 387 22.43 -26.04 -4.17
C SER A 387 21.73 -24.77 -3.66
N SER A 388 21.72 -24.53 -2.35
CA SER A 388 20.94 -23.50 -1.66
C SER A 388 21.45 -22.08 -1.90
N LEU A 389 22.75 -21.82 -1.72
CA LEU A 389 23.36 -20.49 -1.96
C LEU A 389 23.20 -20.02 -3.40
N ASN A 390 23.30 -20.93 -4.38
CA ASN A 390 23.17 -20.58 -5.79
C ASN A 390 21.74 -20.18 -6.14
N GLU A 391 20.75 -20.94 -5.67
CA GLU A 391 19.32 -20.60 -5.87
C GLU A 391 18.94 -19.32 -5.11
N PHE A 392 19.49 -19.10 -3.90
CA PHE A 392 19.32 -17.84 -3.17
C PHE A 392 19.92 -16.64 -3.95
N CYS A 393 21.14 -16.75 -4.46
CA CYS A 393 21.76 -15.72 -5.30
C CYS A 393 20.99 -15.48 -6.61
N LYS A 394 20.40 -16.53 -7.18
CA LYS A 394 19.59 -16.46 -8.41
C LYS A 394 18.31 -15.66 -8.20
N MET A 395 17.68 -15.87 -7.05
CA MET A 395 16.52 -15.12 -6.64
C MET A 395 16.88 -13.65 -6.37
N LEU A 396 17.93 -13.36 -5.60
CA LEU A 396 18.41 -11.99 -5.38
C LEU A 396 18.73 -11.26 -6.69
N TYR A 397 19.36 -11.96 -7.63
CA TYR A 397 19.61 -11.46 -8.98
C TYR A 397 18.31 -11.16 -9.75
N THR A 398 17.31 -12.03 -9.64
CA THR A 398 16.04 -11.87 -10.34
C THR A 398 15.26 -10.69 -9.76
N LEU A 399 15.13 -10.60 -8.44
CA LEU A 399 14.51 -9.46 -7.74
C LEU A 399 15.20 -8.12 -8.07
N LEU A 400 16.54 -8.08 -8.13
CA LEU A 400 17.29 -6.87 -8.48
C LEU A 400 17.01 -6.38 -9.92
N ASN A 401 16.72 -7.30 -10.85
CA ASN A 401 16.44 -6.93 -12.25
C ASN A 401 14.95 -6.66 -12.50
N GLU A 402 14.06 -7.30 -11.76
CA GLU A 402 12.61 -7.17 -11.89
C GLU A 402 12.02 -6.06 -10.99
N GLU A 403 12.83 -5.41 -10.15
CA GLU A 403 12.43 -4.32 -9.23
C GLU A 403 11.58 -3.23 -9.90
N ALA A 404 11.91 -2.82 -11.13
CA ALA A 404 11.18 -1.78 -11.87
C ALA A 404 9.85 -2.25 -12.51
N GLU A 405 9.63 -3.56 -12.58
CA GLU A 405 8.38 -4.17 -13.07
C GLU A 405 7.47 -4.59 -11.91
N LEU A 406 8.03 -4.97 -10.76
CA LEU A 406 7.30 -5.37 -9.54
C LEU A 406 6.44 -4.26 -8.94
N ASP A 407 6.76 -2.99 -9.21
CA ASP A 407 5.96 -1.85 -8.76
C ASP A 407 4.57 -1.74 -9.43
N ARG A 408 4.27 -2.53 -10.48
CA ARG A 408 3.07 -2.37 -11.32
C ARG A 408 1.97 -3.41 -11.17
N GLN A 409 2.21 -4.59 -10.57
CA GLN A 409 1.19 -5.67 -10.52
C GLN A 409 1.29 -6.56 -9.26
N ASP A 410 0.21 -6.63 -8.47
CA ASP A 410 0.13 -7.45 -7.24
C ASP A 410 0.21 -8.95 -7.51
N LEU A 411 -0.41 -9.43 -8.59
CA LEU A 411 -0.46 -10.86 -8.94
C LEU A 411 0.89 -11.42 -9.40
N ALA A 412 1.69 -10.60 -10.09
CA ALA A 412 3.04 -10.97 -10.52
C ALA A 412 3.98 -11.15 -9.32
N THR A 413 3.77 -10.35 -8.28
CA THR A 413 4.54 -10.39 -7.03
C THR A 413 4.32 -11.69 -6.26
N LEU A 414 3.06 -12.15 -6.15
CA LEU A 414 2.71 -13.43 -5.54
C LEU A 414 3.32 -14.63 -6.31
N GLN A 415 3.21 -14.63 -7.64
CA GLN A 415 3.81 -15.68 -8.46
C GLN A 415 5.34 -15.72 -8.35
N LEU A 416 5.97 -14.55 -8.29
CA LEU A 416 7.41 -14.45 -8.09
C LEU A 416 7.85 -14.99 -6.73
N ALA A 417 7.14 -14.60 -5.66
CA ALA A 417 7.46 -15.04 -4.31
C ALA A 417 7.28 -16.56 -4.15
N GLN A 418 6.22 -17.14 -4.74
CA GLN A 418 6.00 -18.59 -4.76
C GLN A 418 7.06 -19.35 -5.56
N ARG A 419 7.50 -18.80 -6.72
CA ARG A 419 8.53 -19.40 -7.57
C ARG A 419 9.84 -19.66 -6.84
N PHE A 420 10.20 -18.82 -5.86
CA PHE A 420 11.45 -18.90 -5.13
C PHE A 420 11.32 -19.46 -3.71
N ARG A 421 10.17 -20.06 -3.38
CA ARG A 421 9.93 -20.67 -2.06
C ARG A 421 11.04 -21.67 -1.67
N SER A 422 11.41 -22.58 -2.58
CA SER A 422 12.46 -23.57 -2.32
C SER A 422 13.84 -22.94 -2.09
N ALA A 423 14.11 -21.78 -2.69
CA ALA A 423 15.39 -21.08 -2.54
C ALA A 423 15.60 -20.52 -1.13
N TYR A 424 14.52 -20.23 -0.39
CA TYR A 424 14.56 -19.72 1.00
C TYR A 424 14.43 -20.83 2.05
N GLU A 425 13.70 -21.91 1.76
CA GLU A 425 13.60 -23.06 2.67
C GLU A 425 14.98 -23.71 2.87
N ASP A 426 15.77 -23.80 1.80
CA ASP A 426 17.12 -24.37 1.83
C ASP A 426 18.16 -23.45 2.51
N VAL A 427 17.83 -22.18 2.79
CA VAL A 427 18.71 -21.22 3.48
C VAL A 427 18.74 -21.48 5.00
N SER A 428 17.73 -22.19 5.54
CA SER A 428 17.67 -22.61 6.95
C SER A 428 18.90 -23.42 7.42
N ILE A 429 19.65 -24.02 6.48
CA ILE A 429 20.87 -24.78 6.73
C ILE A 429 22.01 -23.88 7.23
N TYR A 430 21.98 -22.58 6.93
CA TYR A 430 23.00 -21.62 7.35
C TYR A 430 22.68 -21.00 8.72
N PRO A 431 23.70 -20.60 9.51
CA PRO A 431 23.50 -19.84 10.74
C PRO A 431 22.60 -18.62 10.49
N HIS A 432 21.60 -18.40 11.35
CA HIS A 432 20.54 -17.37 11.23
C HIS A 432 19.59 -17.54 10.03
N GLY A 433 19.70 -18.61 9.24
CA GLY A 433 18.83 -18.89 8.11
C GLY A 433 17.36 -19.13 8.49
N ALA A 434 17.11 -19.63 9.70
CA ALA A 434 15.75 -19.83 10.22
C ALA A 434 14.96 -18.51 10.32
N GLU A 435 15.58 -17.41 10.76
CA GLU A 435 14.95 -16.09 10.84
C GLU A 435 14.52 -15.60 9.44
N VAL A 436 15.38 -15.82 8.45
CA VAL A 436 15.12 -15.48 7.05
C VAL A 436 13.94 -16.29 6.52
N THR A 437 13.95 -17.61 6.72
CA THR A 437 12.89 -18.51 6.27
C THR A 437 11.55 -18.12 6.91
N HIS A 438 11.50 -17.82 8.21
CA HIS A 438 10.29 -17.36 8.89
C HIS A 438 9.80 -16.01 8.37
N SER A 439 10.69 -15.04 8.15
CA SER A 439 10.31 -13.74 7.57
C SER A 439 9.67 -13.88 6.19
N TRP A 440 10.21 -14.76 5.35
CA TRP A 440 9.69 -15.01 4.00
C TRP A 440 8.37 -15.76 4.00
N GLN A 441 8.23 -16.74 4.90
CA GLN A 441 6.99 -17.49 5.06
C GLN A 441 5.85 -16.57 5.49
N ASN A 442 6.09 -15.66 6.44
CA ASN A 442 5.10 -14.65 6.83
C ASN A 442 4.76 -13.72 5.67
N LEU A 443 5.75 -13.29 4.88
CA LEU A 443 5.50 -12.45 3.71
C LEU A 443 4.58 -13.14 2.69
N LEU A 444 4.83 -14.43 2.40
CA LEU A 444 3.96 -15.22 1.52
C LEU A 444 2.54 -15.32 2.07
N THR A 445 2.39 -15.65 3.36
CA THR A 445 1.08 -15.77 4.00
C THR A 445 0.35 -14.41 4.05
N PHE A 446 1.06 -13.31 4.28
CA PHE A 446 0.47 -11.98 4.36
C PHE A 446 0.06 -11.40 3.01
N LEU A 447 0.73 -11.81 1.92
CA LEU A 447 0.29 -11.50 0.55
C LEU A 447 -0.99 -12.25 0.17
N GLU A 448 -1.29 -13.39 0.79
CA GLU A 448 -2.50 -14.17 0.56
C GLU A 448 -3.71 -13.66 1.37
N VAL A 449 -3.51 -12.72 2.30
CA VAL A 449 -4.58 -12.09 3.08
C VAL A 449 -5.46 -11.25 2.16
N ASN A 450 -6.75 -11.58 2.06
CA ASN A 450 -7.69 -10.88 1.17
C ASN A 450 -8.84 -10.20 1.92
N THR A 451 -8.98 -10.44 3.22
CA THR A 451 -10.06 -9.85 4.03
C THR A 451 -9.50 -9.16 5.28
N LEU A 452 -10.28 -8.21 5.81
CA LEU A 452 -9.89 -7.48 7.01
C LEU A 452 -9.81 -8.42 8.23
N GLU A 453 -10.65 -9.45 8.30
CA GLU A 453 -10.58 -10.46 9.38
C GLU A 453 -9.28 -11.26 9.34
N GLN A 454 -8.84 -11.67 8.16
CA GLN A 454 -7.56 -12.36 7.98
C GLN A 454 -6.38 -11.47 8.38
N LEU A 455 -6.44 -10.17 8.01
CA LEU A 455 -5.42 -9.19 8.40
C LEU A 455 -5.36 -9.03 9.92
N GLY A 456 -6.51 -8.98 10.60
CA GLY A 456 -6.60 -8.92 12.06
C GLY A 456 -6.02 -10.14 12.80
N LEU A 457 -5.78 -11.26 12.11
CA LEU A 457 -5.16 -12.46 12.69
C LEU A 457 -3.65 -12.57 12.39
N ALA A 458 -3.12 -11.70 11.52
CA ALA A 458 -1.73 -11.78 11.05
C ALA A 458 -0.69 -11.60 12.18
N HIS A 459 -0.98 -10.79 13.20
CA HIS A 459 -0.07 -10.56 14.34
C HIS A 459 0.30 -11.86 15.08
N ALA A 460 -0.60 -12.85 15.13
CA ALA A 460 -0.32 -14.12 15.81
C ALA A 460 0.84 -14.91 15.16
N GLN A 461 1.03 -14.74 13.84
CA GLN A 461 2.13 -15.37 13.10
C GLN A 461 3.49 -14.71 13.35
N LEU A 462 3.51 -13.55 14.00
CA LEU A 462 4.73 -12.77 14.31
C LEU A 462 5.25 -12.99 15.73
N ALA A 463 4.64 -13.89 16.50
CA ALA A 463 5.03 -14.16 17.89
C ALA A 463 6.51 -14.58 18.05
N TRP A 464 7.07 -15.26 17.04
CA TRP A 464 8.48 -15.68 17.02
C TRP A 464 9.49 -14.51 17.00
N ILE A 465 9.07 -13.30 16.63
CA ILE A 465 9.97 -12.13 16.61
C ILE A 465 10.43 -11.78 18.03
N SER A 466 9.55 -11.94 19.02
CA SER A 466 9.85 -11.68 20.42
C SER A 466 10.84 -12.67 21.03
N SER A 467 11.03 -13.85 20.43
CA SER A 467 11.92 -14.90 20.91
C SER A 467 13.31 -14.90 20.25
N ILE A 468 13.59 -13.94 19.35
CA ILE A 468 14.89 -13.83 18.67
C ILE A 468 15.96 -13.34 19.66
N GLN A 469 16.98 -14.16 19.89
CA GLN A 469 18.19 -13.75 20.64
C GLN A 469 19.12 -12.95 19.72
N ARG A 470 19.65 -11.82 20.20
CA ARG A 470 20.63 -11.01 19.43
C ARG A 470 21.90 -11.82 19.12
N PRO A 471 22.52 -11.62 17.94
CA PRO A 471 22.31 -10.52 16.98
C PRO A 471 21.33 -10.82 15.83
N TYR A 472 20.48 -9.84 15.49
CA TYR A 472 19.49 -9.91 14.41
C TYR A 472 20.15 -9.99 13.03
N LEU A 473 19.56 -10.79 12.13
CA LEU A 473 20.03 -10.88 10.74
C LEU A 473 19.76 -9.59 9.92
N ALA A 474 18.70 -8.82 10.23
CA ALA A 474 18.47 -7.48 9.68
C ALA A 474 17.54 -6.58 10.52
N PRO A 475 18.08 -5.54 11.21
CA PRO A 475 17.24 -4.63 12.00
C PRO A 475 16.07 -3.97 11.24
N PRO A 476 16.20 -3.55 9.96
CA PRO A 476 15.08 -2.96 9.22
C PRO A 476 13.93 -3.93 8.92
N VAL A 477 14.22 -5.20 8.64
CA VAL A 477 13.20 -6.22 8.35
C VAL A 477 12.40 -6.53 9.62
N VAL A 478 13.08 -6.65 10.76
CA VAL A 478 12.42 -6.86 12.06
C VAL A 478 11.50 -5.68 12.38
N ALA A 479 11.97 -4.44 12.19
CA ALA A 479 11.15 -3.25 12.44
C ALA A 479 9.86 -3.22 11.58
N ILE A 480 9.96 -3.60 10.31
CA ILE A 480 8.79 -3.65 9.41
C ILE A 480 7.84 -4.76 9.81
N LEU A 481 8.34 -5.95 10.11
CA LEU A 481 7.49 -7.05 10.57
C LEU A 481 6.80 -6.72 11.89
N THR A 482 7.49 -6.05 12.83
CA THR A 482 6.88 -5.56 14.08
C THR A 482 5.77 -4.56 13.78
N GLY A 483 6.02 -3.55 12.94
CA GLY A 483 4.99 -2.57 12.59
C GLY A 483 3.82 -3.17 11.80
N LEU A 484 4.03 -4.19 10.96
CA LEU A 484 2.91 -4.94 10.35
C LEU A 484 2.11 -5.71 11.42
N GLY A 485 2.77 -6.16 12.49
CA GLY A 485 2.10 -6.69 13.68
C GLY A 485 1.23 -5.65 14.36
N ASP A 486 1.72 -4.42 14.53
CA ASP A 486 0.97 -3.30 15.12
C ASP A 486 -0.25 -2.93 14.27
N VAL A 487 -0.10 -2.87 12.94
CA VAL A 487 -1.20 -2.67 11.99
C VAL A 487 -2.25 -3.76 12.13
N SER A 488 -1.83 -5.01 12.22
CA SER A 488 -2.74 -6.15 12.42
C SER A 488 -3.50 -6.01 13.74
N GLN A 489 -2.85 -5.60 14.83
CA GLN A 489 -3.51 -5.36 16.11
C GLN A 489 -4.51 -4.19 16.05
N ALA A 490 -4.17 -3.09 15.38
CA ALA A 490 -5.09 -1.98 15.16
C ALA A 490 -6.32 -2.43 14.37
N VAL A 491 -6.14 -3.29 13.36
CA VAL A 491 -7.25 -3.90 12.63
C VAL A 491 -8.07 -4.85 13.52
N THR A 492 -7.45 -5.65 14.38
CA THR A 492 -8.16 -6.47 15.38
C THR A 492 -9.04 -5.59 16.29
N ALA A 493 -8.51 -4.47 16.77
CA ALA A 493 -9.25 -3.52 17.60
C ALA A 493 -10.47 -2.95 16.86
N CYS A 494 -10.34 -2.65 15.56
CA CYS A 494 -11.48 -2.25 14.73
C CYS A 494 -12.54 -3.36 14.63
N LEU A 495 -12.14 -4.60 14.41
CA LEU A 495 -13.07 -5.73 14.27
C LEU A 495 -13.82 -6.03 15.57
N GLN A 496 -13.20 -5.77 16.72
CA GLN A 496 -13.79 -5.98 18.04
C GLN A 496 -14.60 -4.77 18.55
N ALA A 497 -14.34 -3.58 18.03
CA ALA A 497 -15.08 -2.38 18.40
C ALA A 497 -16.55 -2.48 17.96
N THR A 498 -17.46 -2.02 18.80
CA THR A 498 -18.90 -1.94 18.49
C THR A 498 -19.35 -0.51 18.19
N SER A 499 -18.71 0.49 18.80
CA SER A 499 -18.93 1.90 18.48
C SER A 499 -18.28 2.30 17.14
N PHE A 500 -18.95 3.17 16.40
CA PHE A 500 -18.44 3.71 15.14
C PHE A 500 -17.15 4.52 15.33
N ALA A 501 -17.12 5.38 16.36
CA ALA A 501 -15.95 6.21 16.67
C ALA A 501 -14.67 5.37 16.85
N ASN A 502 -14.74 4.29 17.65
CA ASN A 502 -13.56 3.44 17.88
C ASN A 502 -13.15 2.65 16.64
N LYS A 503 -14.11 2.21 15.80
CA LYS A 503 -13.79 1.59 14.49
C LYS A 503 -13.00 2.54 13.61
N THR A 504 -13.45 3.79 13.50
CA THR A 504 -12.77 4.81 12.68
C THR A 504 -11.39 5.15 13.22
N VAL A 505 -11.24 5.31 14.55
CA VAL A 505 -9.94 5.58 15.18
C VAL A 505 -8.95 4.45 14.90
N ALA A 506 -9.36 3.20 15.14
CA ALA A 506 -8.50 2.03 14.94
C ALA A 506 -8.07 1.84 13.47
N LEU A 507 -8.98 2.02 12.51
CA LEU A 507 -8.63 1.97 11.08
C LEU A 507 -7.74 3.13 10.65
N ASN A 508 -7.98 4.33 11.17
CA ASN A 508 -7.12 5.47 10.90
C ASN A 508 -5.70 5.19 11.43
N GLN A 509 -5.57 4.65 12.64
CA GLN A 509 -4.28 4.22 13.20
C GLN A 509 -3.57 3.24 12.25
N ALA A 510 -4.24 2.15 11.86
CA ALA A 510 -3.69 1.17 10.91
C ALA A 510 -3.24 1.82 9.59
N ALA A 511 -4.03 2.73 9.03
CA ALA A 511 -3.67 3.46 7.81
C ALA A 511 -2.44 4.37 7.99
N GLY A 512 -2.33 5.02 9.15
CA GLY A 512 -1.19 5.86 9.50
C GLY A 512 0.11 5.05 9.62
N GLU A 513 0.05 3.95 10.37
CA GLU A 513 1.18 3.02 10.54
C GLU A 513 1.63 2.43 9.19
N LEU A 514 0.69 2.01 8.33
CA LEU A 514 1.03 1.54 6.97
C LEU A 514 1.72 2.61 6.13
N ASN A 515 1.36 3.89 6.28
CA ASN A 515 2.02 4.98 5.55
C ASN A 515 3.44 5.25 6.08
N GLU A 516 3.64 5.18 7.40
CA GLU A 516 4.97 5.28 8.01
C GLU A 516 5.86 4.11 7.59
N LEU A 517 5.32 2.88 7.60
CA LEU A 517 6.02 1.68 7.14
C LEU A 517 6.40 1.76 5.66
N ASN A 518 5.52 2.27 4.80
CA ASN A 518 5.85 2.49 3.39
C ASN A 518 7.06 3.43 3.24
N THR A 519 7.08 4.53 4.01
CA THR A 519 8.19 5.50 3.98
C THR A 519 9.49 4.89 4.51
N TYR A 520 9.41 4.17 5.63
CA TYR A 520 10.54 3.49 6.24
C TYR A 520 11.12 2.40 5.34
N ALA A 521 10.26 1.58 4.71
CA ALA A 521 10.64 0.55 3.75
C ALA A 521 11.38 1.11 2.54
N GLN A 522 10.97 2.28 2.02
CA GLN A 522 11.65 2.91 0.89
C GLN A 522 13.08 3.36 1.24
N ALA A 523 13.29 3.83 2.47
CA ALA A 523 14.55 4.37 2.95
C ALA A 523 15.54 3.28 3.42
N GLU A 524 15.06 2.32 4.22
CA GLU A 524 15.91 1.42 5.00
C GLU A 524 15.96 -0.03 4.46
N LEU A 525 14.95 -0.48 3.71
CA LEU A 525 15.02 -1.81 3.09
C LEU A 525 15.88 -1.81 1.83
N TRP A 526 16.62 -2.89 1.69
CA TRP A 526 17.42 -3.13 0.52
C TRP A 526 16.54 -3.61 -0.66
N PRO A 527 16.79 -3.13 -1.91
CA PRO A 527 16.04 -3.43 -3.14
C PRO A 527 15.30 -4.78 -3.27
N PRO A 528 15.91 -5.97 -3.06
CA PRO A 528 15.21 -7.24 -3.27
C PRO A 528 14.08 -7.50 -2.27
N GLU A 529 14.28 -7.13 -0.99
CA GLU A 529 13.26 -7.27 0.05
C GLU A 529 12.27 -6.11 -0.03
N ARG A 530 12.76 -4.91 -0.37
CA ARG A 530 11.97 -3.69 -0.49
C ARG A 530 10.78 -3.86 -1.43
N ALA A 531 10.98 -4.40 -2.63
CA ALA A 531 9.90 -4.55 -3.61
C ALA A 531 8.71 -5.37 -3.06
N LEU A 532 9.01 -6.46 -2.34
CA LEU A 532 8.00 -7.36 -1.81
C LEU A 532 7.27 -6.78 -0.60
N PHE A 533 8.00 -6.15 0.33
CA PHE A 533 7.38 -5.47 1.46
C PHE A 533 6.55 -4.26 1.02
N LEU A 534 6.99 -3.50 0.01
CA LEU A 534 6.20 -2.40 -0.55
C LEU A 534 4.91 -2.90 -1.21
N ALA A 535 4.98 -4.01 -1.95
CA ALA A 535 3.78 -4.64 -2.51
C ALA A 535 2.81 -5.09 -1.42
N LEU A 536 3.32 -5.74 -0.37
CA LEU A 536 2.52 -6.14 0.79
C LEU A 536 1.86 -4.94 1.48
N ILE A 537 2.62 -3.88 1.77
CA ILE A 537 2.11 -2.68 2.43
C ILE A 537 1.02 -2.02 1.56
N LYS A 538 1.23 -1.88 0.25
CA LYS A 538 0.22 -1.36 -0.69
C LYS A 538 -1.05 -2.21 -0.70
N HIS A 539 -0.91 -3.53 -0.68
CA HIS A 539 -2.03 -4.46 -0.62
C HIS A 539 -2.86 -4.27 0.66
N TRP A 540 -2.21 -4.20 1.82
CA TRP A 540 -2.89 -3.94 3.09
C TRP A 540 -3.51 -2.54 3.15
N GLN A 541 -2.85 -1.52 2.57
CA GLN A 541 -3.42 -0.17 2.44
C GLN A 541 -4.73 -0.19 1.63
N SER A 542 -4.79 -0.97 0.55
CA SER A 542 -6.01 -1.14 -0.26
C SER A 542 -7.16 -1.76 0.54
N LEU A 543 -6.86 -2.80 1.32
CA LEU A 543 -7.85 -3.45 2.20
C LEU A 543 -8.40 -2.49 3.27
N VAL A 544 -7.50 -1.77 3.96
CA VAL A 544 -7.88 -0.77 4.98
C VAL A 544 -8.68 0.38 4.37
N ALA A 545 -8.26 0.90 3.21
CA ALA A 545 -8.96 1.98 2.51
C ALA A 545 -10.36 1.57 2.05
N THR A 546 -10.54 0.33 1.60
CA THR A 546 -11.85 -0.21 1.18
C THR A 546 -12.83 -0.22 2.36
N GLU A 547 -12.38 -0.65 3.54
CA GLU A 547 -13.21 -0.68 4.74
C GLU A 547 -13.46 0.73 5.32
N GLN A 548 -12.48 1.63 5.25
CA GLN A 548 -12.71 3.05 5.55
C GLN A 548 -13.77 3.67 4.64
N GLY A 549 -13.74 3.35 3.34
CA GLY A 549 -14.76 3.78 2.37
C GLY A 549 -16.14 3.23 2.71
N ARG A 550 -16.25 1.93 3.02
CA ARG A 550 -17.51 1.29 3.42
C ARG A 550 -18.07 1.89 4.71
N LEU A 551 -17.24 2.13 5.71
CA LEU A 551 -17.64 2.79 6.96
C LEU A 551 -18.07 4.24 6.73
N GLY A 552 -17.35 4.98 5.89
CA GLY A 552 -17.72 6.35 5.50
C GLY A 552 -19.05 6.39 4.76
N GLU A 553 -19.30 5.47 3.83
CA GLU A 553 -20.58 5.38 3.11
C GLU A 553 -21.73 5.00 4.05
N ASN A 554 -21.53 4.03 4.94
CA ASN A 554 -22.52 3.66 5.95
C ASN A 554 -22.83 4.84 6.90
N ALA A 555 -21.81 5.60 7.33
CA ALA A 555 -21.99 6.80 8.13
C ALA A 555 -22.80 7.87 7.39
N LEU A 556 -22.47 8.14 6.12
CA LEU A 556 -23.19 9.12 5.30
C LEU A 556 -24.65 8.73 5.02
N ARG A 557 -24.93 7.43 4.86
CA ARG A 557 -26.30 6.89 4.74
C ARG A 557 -27.07 7.00 6.06
N GLN A 558 -26.38 7.04 7.18
CA GLN A 558 -26.99 6.99 8.50
C GLN A 558 -27.18 8.38 9.16
N MET A 559 -26.41 9.39 8.73
CA MET A 559 -26.47 10.75 9.25
C MET A 559 -27.61 11.58 8.65
N SER A 560 -28.35 12.28 9.51
CA SER A 560 -29.26 13.36 9.16
C SER A 560 -28.50 14.55 8.51
N PRO A 561 -29.19 15.43 7.77
CA PRO A 561 -28.54 16.58 7.12
C PRO A 561 -27.78 17.51 8.08
N SER A 562 -28.21 17.62 9.34
CA SER A 562 -27.58 18.44 10.38
C SER A 562 -26.30 17.82 10.95
N GLU A 563 -26.19 16.49 10.97
CA GLU A 563 -25.00 15.78 11.49
C GLU A 563 -23.81 15.82 10.53
N ARG A 564 -24.05 15.97 9.22
CA ARG A 564 -22.99 16.11 8.20
C ARG A 564 -22.12 17.36 8.37
N LEU A 565 -22.61 18.37 9.10
CA LEU A 565 -21.91 19.63 9.36
C LEU A 565 -21.02 19.57 10.60
N ALA A 566 -21.16 18.56 11.46
CA ALA A 566 -20.50 18.48 12.76
C ALA A 566 -19.30 17.51 12.82
N THR A 567 -19.06 16.70 11.79
CA THR A 567 -18.08 15.58 11.77
C THR A 567 -16.61 15.98 11.60
N GLY A 568 -16.26 17.24 11.88
CA GLY A 568 -14.89 17.71 11.88
C GLY A 568 -14.18 17.45 13.21
N LEU A 569 -13.23 16.51 13.19
CA LEU A 569 -12.13 16.31 14.16
C LEU A 569 -12.46 15.54 15.45
N VAL A 570 -11.89 14.35 15.59
CA VAL A 570 -11.37 13.88 16.89
C VAL A 570 -10.00 13.26 16.69
N ASP A 571 -9.07 13.77 17.48
CA ASP A 571 -7.63 13.53 17.51
C ASP A 571 -7.27 12.24 18.26
N ARG A 572 -6.09 11.68 17.94
CA ARG A 572 -5.58 10.40 18.46
C ARG A 572 -4.78 10.60 19.74
N THR A 573 -4.86 9.62 20.64
CA THR A 573 -3.68 8.99 21.26
C THR A 573 -4.03 7.59 21.76
N SER A 574 -3.28 6.61 21.27
CA SER A 574 -3.04 5.32 21.90
C SER A 574 -2.29 5.51 23.22
N ASP A 575 -2.74 4.88 24.30
CA ASP A 575 -1.87 4.22 25.30
C ASP A 575 -2.71 3.57 26.42
N VAL A 576 -2.18 2.44 26.92
CA VAL A 576 -2.39 1.78 28.23
C VAL A 576 -3.57 2.28 29.05
N TRP A 577 -4.54 1.39 29.35
CA TRP A 577 -5.69 1.61 30.23
C TRP A 577 -5.54 2.86 31.14
N GLN A 578 -6.16 3.97 30.74
CA GLN A 578 -6.32 5.13 31.61
C GLN A 578 -7.79 5.22 31.98
N ARG A 579 -8.08 5.16 33.28
CA ARG A 579 -9.42 5.48 33.79
C ARG A 579 -9.80 6.87 33.27
N PRO A 580 -10.96 7.04 32.61
CA PRO A 580 -11.36 8.34 32.09
C PRO A 580 -11.41 9.38 33.23
N ALA A 581 -10.97 10.61 32.94
CA ALA A 581 -10.81 11.65 33.96
C ALA A 581 -12.13 12.07 34.63
N LYS A 582 -13.27 11.78 33.99
CA LYS A 582 -14.63 12.09 34.48
C LYS A 582 -15.59 10.94 34.14
N PRO A 583 -16.69 10.76 34.90
CA PRO A 583 -17.76 9.82 34.58
C PRO A 583 -18.24 9.96 33.14
N LEU A 584 -18.56 8.84 32.52
CA LEU A 584 -19.06 8.79 31.15
C LEU A 584 -20.47 9.40 31.12
N ALA A 585 -20.72 10.32 30.20
CA ALA A 585 -22.05 10.89 30.02
C ALA A 585 -23.02 9.81 29.53
N ASN A 586 -24.22 9.75 30.11
CA ASN A 586 -25.22 8.76 29.77
C ASN A 586 -26.19 9.31 28.71
N PRO A 587 -26.13 8.85 27.45
CA PRO A 587 -26.99 9.36 26.38
C PRO A 587 -28.38 8.71 26.37
N TYR A 588 -28.61 7.64 27.15
CA TYR A 588 -29.86 6.90 27.14
C TYR A 588 -30.92 7.58 28.01
N ILE A 589 -31.96 8.12 27.36
CA ILE A 589 -33.07 8.83 27.98
C ILE A 589 -34.25 7.85 28.11
N ALA A 590 -34.41 7.26 29.30
CA ALA A 590 -35.57 6.43 29.62
C ALA A 590 -36.62 7.21 30.42
N GLY A 591 -37.77 7.47 29.80
CA GLY A 591 -38.95 8.08 30.42
C GLY A 591 -39.46 9.28 29.64
N ASP A 592 -38.58 10.26 29.43
CA ASP A 592 -38.93 11.50 28.75
C ASP A 592 -38.90 11.35 27.22
N PRO A 593 -39.70 12.14 26.48
CA PRO A 593 -39.59 12.20 25.03
C PRO A 593 -38.22 12.70 24.58
N VAL A 594 -37.58 11.95 23.68
CA VAL A 594 -36.26 12.28 23.14
C VAL A 594 -36.39 13.41 22.12
N ALA A 595 -35.57 14.45 22.27
CA ALA A 595 -35.49 15.59 21.35
C ALA A 595 -34.22 15.54 20.49
N PRO A 596 -34.15 16.25 19.35
CA PRO A 596 -32.92 16.37 18.59
C PRO A 596 -31.77 16.89 19.45
N PRO A 597 -30.51 16.41 19.28
CA PRO A 597 -30.06 15.45 18.26
C PRO A 597 -30.04 13.98 18.73
N LEU A 598 -30.59 13.64 19.90
CA LEU A 598 -30.41 12.33 20.55
C LEU A 598 -31.37 11.24 20.03
N PHE A 599 -32.18 11.54 19.01
CA PHE A 599 -33.18 10.61 18.49
C PHE A 599 -32.56 9.65 17.46
N VAL A 600 -32.67 8.35 17.71
CA VAL A 600 -32.04 7.31 16.89
C VAL A 600 -33.06 6.28 16.38
N GLY A 601 -32.94 5.89 15.10
CA GLY A 601 -33.78 4.86 14.46
C GLY A 601 -35.07 5.40 13.84
N ARG A 602 -36.05 4.52 13.60
CA ARG A 602 -37.40 4.85 13.07
C ARG A 602 -37.43 5.44 11.66
N ARG A 603 -36.44 5.08 10.83
CA ARG A 603 -36.40 5.56 9.44
C ARG A 603 -37.59 5.06 8.63
N ASP A 604 -38.09 3.88 8.94
CA ASP A 604 -39.31 3.32 8.37
C ASP A 604 -40.51 4.29 8.55
N ILE A 605 -40.67 4.84 9.76
CA ILE A 605 -41.75 5.78 10.08
C ILE A 605 -41.54 7.13 9.39
N PHE A 606 -40.35 7.73 9.51
CA PHE A 606 -40.10 9.04 8.90
C PHE A 606 -40.12 9.00 7.37
N THR A 607 -39.65 7.91 6.77
CA THR A 607 -39.73 7.70 5.32
C THR A 607 -41.19 7.63 4.90
N LYS A 608 -42.03 6.85 5.61
CA LYS A 608 -43.47 6.77 5.34
C LYS A 608 -44.16 8.12 5.47
N ILE A 609 -43.86 8.88 6.52
CA ILE A 609 -44.37 10.26 6.73
C ILE A 609 -43.94 11.17 5.56
N ALA A 610 -42.66 11.13 5.17
CA ALA A 610 -42.12 11.96 4.10
C ALA A 610 -42.74 11.59 2.73
N GLU A 611 -42.94 10.31 2.45
CA GLU A 611 -43.63 9.82 1.25
C GLU A 611 -45.06 10.33 1.19
N THR A 612 -45.82 10.20 2.29
CA THR A 612 -47.18 10.75 2.43
C THR A 612 -47.22 12.24 2.11
N TRP A 613 -46.29 13.01 2.68
CA TRP A 613 -46.26 14.46 2.50
C TRP A 613 -45.76 14.91 1.13
N ARG A 614 -44.96 14.11 0.44
CA ARG A 614 -44.49 14.37 -0.94
C ARG A 614 -45.50 13.95 -2.00
N ALA A 615 -46.35 12.96 -1.72
CA ALA A 615 -47.28 12.39 -2.69
C ALA A 615 -48.30 13.41 -3.24
N LYS A 616 -48.62 14.44 -2.46
CA LYS A 616 -49.62 15.46 -2.81
C LYS A 616 -49.05 16.86 -2.59
N LYS A 617 -49.51 17.81 -3.41
CA LYS A 617 -49.18 19.25 -3.25
C LYS A 617 -49.65 19.80 -1.89
N ASN A 618 -50.76 19.28 -1.39
CA ASN A 618 -51.26 19.53 -0.03
C ASN A 618 -51.03 18.25 0.78
N PRO A 619 -50.15 18.25 1.78
CA PRO A 619 -49.85 17.04 2.53
C PRO A 619 -51.07 16.55 3.31
N ASP A 620 -51.32 15.24 3.25
CA ASP A 620 -52.35 14.63 4.10
C ASP A 620 -51.93 14.73 5.58
N SER A 621 -52.92 14.90 6.44
CA SER A 621 -52.69 14.86 7.89
C SER A 621 -52.51 13.42 8.37
N ILE A 622 -51.72 13.23 9.43
CA ILE A 622 -51.22 11.91 9.83
C ILE A 622 -51.63 11.60 11.27
N ILE A 623 -51.84 10.32 11.55
CA ILE A 623 -52.14 9.83 12.89
C ILE A 623 -51.11 8.79 13.27
N VAL A 624 -50.35 9.13 14.29
CA VAL A 624 -49.29 8.32 14.87
C VAL A 624 -49.85 7.67 16.12
N TYR A 625 -50.17 6.38 16.01
CA TYR A 625 -50.80 5.64 17.09
C TYR A 625 -49.96 4.42 17.49
N GLY A 626 -50.15 3.94 18.70
CA GLY A 626 -49.45 2.77 19.22
C GLY A 626 -49.42 2.77 20.74
N HIS A 627 -48.86 1.73 21.33
CA HIS A 627 -48.87 1.56 22.77
C HIS A 627 -48.09 2.68 23.51
N ARG A 628 -48.35 2.84 24.82
CA ARG A 628 -47.54 3.71 25.69
C ARG A 628 -46.07 3.29 25.65
N ARG A 629 -45.17 4.28 25.71
CA ARG A 629 -43.69 4.11 25.70
C ARG A 629 -43.10 3.56 24.39
N MET A 630 -43.82 3.59 23.28
CA MET A 630 -43.30 3.23 21.94
C MET A 630 -42.50 4.35 21.25
N GLY A 631 -42.41 5.53 21.88
CA GLY A 631 -41.67 6.68 21.33
C GLY A 631 -42.50 7.60 20.44
N LYS A 632 -43.85 7.56 20.54
CA LYS A 632 -44.75 8.45 19.77
C LYS A 632 -44.42 9.93 19.98
N SER A 633 -44.38 10.39 21.24
CA SER A 633 -44.03 11.77 21.59
C SER A 633 -42.63 12.15 21.09
N SER A 634 -41.67 11.22 21.12
CA SER A 634 -40.34 11.43 20.55
C SER A 634 -40.40 11.61 19.03
N ILE A 635 -41.19 10.80 18.30
CA ILE A 635 -41.40 10.96 16.86
C ILE A 635 -42.02 12.33 16.54
N LEU A 636 -43.07 12.73 17.27
CA LEU A 636 -43.75 14.03 17.08
C LEU A 636 -42.81 15.24 17.29
N ARG A 637 -41.82 15.13 18.19
CA ARG A 637 -40.81 16.16 18.43
C ARG A 637 -39.67 16.19 17.41
N ASN A 638 -39.51 15.13 16.61
CA ASN A 638 -38.45 14.98 15.60
C ASN A 638 -39.02 14.91 14.16
N LEU A 639 -40.22 15.48 13.92
CA LEU A 639 -40.84 15.49 12.58
C LEU A 639 -40.05 16.29 11.53
N ASP A 640 -39.06 17.08 11.97
CA ASP A 640 -38.13 17.82 11.10
C ASP A 640 -37.28 16.87 10.26
N GLN A 641 -37.06 15.63 10.73
CA GLN A 641 -36.41 14.58 9.93
C GLN A 641 -37.20 14.23 8.65
N ALA A 642 -38.54 14.30 8.69
CA ALA A 642 -39.40 14.04 7.54
C ALA A 642 -39.74 15.31 6.74
N ALA A 643 -39.81 16.48 7.39
CA ALA A 643 -40.09 17.77 6.77
C ALA A 643 -39.19 18.89 7.32
N PRO A 644 -37.93 18.98 6.89
CA PRO A 644 -36.97 19.96 7.41
C PRO A 644 -37.35 21.40 7.08
N ASP A 645 -38.13 21.61 6.01
CA ASP A 645 -38.55 22.93 5.53
C ASP A 645 -39.86 23.42 6.16
N ARG A 646 -40.35 22.80 7.24
CA ARG A 646 -41.61 23.16 7.90
C ARG A 646 -41.40 23.47 9.38
N ILE A 647 -42.19 24.40 9.91
CA ILE A 647 -42.14 24.75 11.34
C ILE A 647 -43.05 23.79 12.09
N ILE A 648 -42.55 23.20 13.18
CA ILE A 648 -43.30 22.25 14.01
C ILE A 648 -43.77 22.96 15.27
N ALA A 649 -45.09 23.04 15.43
CA ALA A 649 -45.74 23.42 16.68
C ALA A 649 -46.16 22.15 17.42
N TYR A 650 -45.32 21.68 18.34
CA TYR A 650 -45.64 20.55 19.21
C TYR A 650 -46.49 21.01 20.39
N VAL A 651 -47.63 20.35 20.61
CA VAL A 651 -48.59 20.61 21.69
C VAL A 651 -48.86 19.30 22.41
N ASN A 652 -48.69 19.29 23.74
CA ASN A 652 -49.12 18.16 24.58
C ASN A 652 -50.52 18.46 25.12
N LEU A 653 -51.54 17.84 24.54
CA LEU A 653 -52.93 18.15 24.85
C LEU A 653 -53.33 17.76 26.26
N GLN A 654 -52.72 16.72 26.85
CA GLN A 654 -52.99 16.37 28.25
C GLN A 654 -52.64 17.52 29.21
N GLY A 655 -51.53 18.22 28.94
CA GLY A 655 -51.16 19.42 29.71
C GLY A 655 -52.10 20.59 29.44
N GLU A 656 -52.37 20.87 28.16
CA GLU A 656 -53.18 22.04 27.76
C GLU A 656 -54.66 21.91 28.17
N THR A 657 -55.25 20.71 28.21
CA THR A 657 -56.66 20.53 28.60
C THR A 657 -56.87 20.38 30.11
N SER A 658 -55.81 20.26 30.91
CA SER A 658 -55.89 19.99 32.35
C SER A 658 -56.70 21.05 33.12
N PHE A 659 -56.60 22.33 32.73
CA PHE A 659 -57.28 23.46 33.37
C PHE A 659 -58.25 24.21 32.45
N VAL A 660 -58.52 23.67 31.26
CA VAL A 660 -59.43 24.29 30.29
C VAL A 660 -60.86 24.23 30.80
N ALA A 661 -61.54 25.38 30.82
CA ALA A 661 -62.93 25.50 31.22
C ALA A 661 -63.88 25.64 30.01
N SER A 662 -63.36 25.99 28.84
CA SER A 662 -64.13 26.20 27.61
C SER A 662 -63.31 25.95 26.34
N THR A 663 -63.99 25.76 25.19
CA THR A 663 -63.33 25.73 23.86
C THR A 663 -62.50 26.99 23.58
N ALA A 664 -62.88 28.14 24.16
CA ALA A 664 -62.13 29.39 23.97
C ALA A 664 -60.73 29.31 24.60
N ASP A 665 -60.61 28.71 25.78
CA ASP A 665 -59.34 28.55 26.49
C ASP A 665 -58.40 27.61 25.73
N LEU A 666 -58.94 26.52 25.16
CA LEU A 666 -58.15 25.60 24.34
C LEU A 666 -57.62 26.28 23.08
N LEU A 667 -58.44 27.08 22.39
CA LEU A 667 -58.00 27.82 21.21
C LEU A 667 -56.94 28.87 21.55
N LEU A 668 -57.04 29.54 22.71
CA LEU A 668 -56.02 30.45 23.19
C LEU A 668 -54.69 29.72 23.46
N ALA A 669 -54.74 28.60 24.19
CA ALA A 669 -53.57 27.79 24.50
C ALA A 669 -52.84 27.31 23.22
N LEU A 670 -53.61 26.84 22.23
CA LEU A 670 -53.07 26.48 20.92
C LEU A 670 -52.44 27.68 20.20
N ALA A 671 -53.09 28.85 20.23
CA ALA A 671 -52.58 30.06 19.59
C ALA A 671 -51.27 30.53 20.24
N ASP A 672 -51.19 30.55 21.57
CA ASP A 672 -49.97 30.89 22.31
C ASP A 672 -48.83 29.91 22.03
N ARG A 673 -49.13 28.61 21.93
CA ARG A 673 -48.13 27.59 21.61
C ARG A 673 -47.59 27.75 20.18
N ILE A 674 -48.46 28.01 19.20
CA ILE A 674 -48.08 28.32 17.83
C ILE A 674 -47.25 29.61 17.78
N TYR A 675 -47.66 30.65 18.51
CA TYR A 675 -46.93 31.91 18.61
C TYR A 675 -45.49 31.68 19.09
N ALA A 676 -45.32 30.93 20.19
CA ALA A 676 -44.00 30.65 20.77
C ALA A 676 -43.07 29.94 19.78
N GLU A 677 -43.54 28.89 19.10
CA GLU A 677 -42.69 28.11 18.18
C GLU A 677 -42.39 28.87 16.88
N VAL A 678 -43.36 29.61 16.31
CA VAL A 678 -43.12 30.44 15.13
C VAL A 678 -42.16 31.58 15.45
N LYS A 679 -42.30 32.24 16.62
CA LYS A 679 -41.40 33.30 17.05
C LYS A 679 -39.99 32.78 17.34
N ARG A 680 -39.86 31.56 17.90
CA ARG A 680 -38.57 30.89 18.12
C ARG A 680 -37.85 30.59 16.79
N ALA A 681 -38.59 30.06 15.82
CA ALA A 681 -38.04 29.72 14.51
C ALA A 681 -37.78 30.97 13.63
N ARG A 682 -38.56 32.04 13.80
CA ARG A 682 -38.41 33.32 13.10
C ARG A 682 -38.38 34.52 14.07
N PRO A 683 -37.25 34.76 14.77
CA PRO A 683 -37.15 35.82 15.78
C PRO A 683 -37.47 37.22 15.23
N THR A 684 -37.10 37.49 13.98
CA THR A 684 -37.26 38.78 13.30
C THR A 684 -38.67 39.02 12.74
N ALA A 685 -39.59 38.06 12.83
CA ALA A 685 -40.94 38.21 12.32
C ALA A 685 -41.80 39.16 13.15
N THR A 686 -42.57 40.01 12.47
CA THR A 686 -43.57 40.91 13.06
C THR A 686 -44.88 40.14 13.32
N LEU A 687 -44.86 39.25 14.32
CA LEU A 687 -46.03 38.48 14.77
C LEU A 687 -46.52 39.04 16.12
N THR A 688 -47.81 39.35 16.22
CA THR A 688 -48.42 39.81 17.48
C THR A 688 -48.88 38.62 18.33
N GLN A 689 -48.68 38.71 19.65
CA GLN A 689 -49.16 37.69 20.58
C GLN A 689 -50.70 37.70 20.63
N PRO A 690 -51.36 36.53 20.72
CA PRO A 690 -52.80 36.44 20.90
C PRO A 690 -53.25 37.15 22.19
N PRO A 691 -54.12 38.17 22.11
CA PRO A 691 -54.60 38.88 23.31
C PRO A 691 -55.66 38.05 24.05
N THR A 692 -55.34 37.61 25.27
CA THR A 692 -56.23 36.80 26.15
C THR A 692 -57.64 37.38 26.26
N GLU A 693 -57.76 38.70 26.38
CA GLU A 693 -59.04 39.42 26.54
C GLU A 693 -60.00 39.25 25.35
N GLN A 694 -59.51 38.80 24.19
CA GLN A 694 -60.33 38.61 22.99
C GLN A 694 -60.83 37.17 22.82
N PHE A 695 -60.39 36.23 23.67
CA PHE A 695 -60.77 34.81 23.66
C PHE A 695 -61.80 34.50 24.76
N THR A 696 -62.95 35.18 24.73
CA THR A 696 -63.95 35.10 25.81
C THR A 696 -65.05 34.07 25.60
N THR A 697 -65.46 33.84 24.35
CA THR A 697 -66.50 32.88 23.97
C THR A 697 -66.00 32.00 22.83
N PRO A 698 -66.50 30.76 22.65
CA PRO A 698 -66.05 29.87 21.57
C PRO A 698 -66.12 30.52 20.17
N ALA A 699 -67.20 31.25 19.87
CA ALA A 699 -67.36 31.93 18.58
C ALA A 699 -66.36 33.09 18.39
N ALA A 700 -66.14 33.92 19.43
CA ALA A 700 -65.16 35.00 19.38
C ALA A 700 -63.73 34.44 19.27
N ALA A 701 -63.40 33.41 20.05
CA ALA A 701 -62.11 32.73 20.03
C ALA A 701 -61.81 32.12 18.65
N GLN A 702 -62.79 31.50 17.99
CA GLN A 702 -62.61 30.98 16.63
C GLN A 702 -62.23 32.09 15.62
N ILE A 703 -62.90 33.25 15.68
CA ILE A 703 -62.62 34.38 14.80
C ILE A 703 -61.20 34.91 15.04
N GLN A 704 -60.82 35.08 16.31
CA GLN A 704 -59.49 35.59 16.66
C GLN A 704 -58.37 34.61 16.35
N PHE A 705 -58.60 33.32 16.58
CA PHE A 705 -57.67 32.26 16.16
C PHE A 705 -57.44 32.29 14.65
N ASN A 706 -58.51 32.42 13.85
CA ASN A 706 -58.39 32.51 12.40
C ASN A 706 -57.57 33.73 11.95
N ARG A 707 -57.81 34.91 12.54
CA ARG A 707 -57.02 36.13 12.26
C ARG A 707 -55.55 35.96 12.64
N PHE A 708 -55.28 35.34 13.79
CA PHE A 708 -53.93 35.03 14.21
C PHE A 708 -53.24 34.09 13.22
N MET A 709 -53.92 33.04 12.76
CA MET A 709 -53.39 32.11 11.76
C MET A 709 -53.11 32.77 10.40
N GLU A 710 -53.86 33.80 10.00
CA GLU A 710 -53.53 34.61 8.81
C GLU A 710 -52.20 35.36 8.97
N GLN A 711 -51.93 35.92 10.16
CA GLN A 711 -50.63 36.55 10.45
C GLN A 711 -49.49 35.52 10.44
N VAL A 712 -49.73 34.33 11.00
CA VAL A 712 -48.78 33.21 10.95
C VAL A 712 -48.49 32.82 9.50
N ARG A 713 -49.53 32.66 8.67
CA ARG A 713 -49.37 32.35 7.24
C ARG A 713 -48.53 33.40 6.51
N ALA A 714 -48.80 34.68 6.74
CA ALA A 714 -48.03 35.78 6.16
C ALA A 714 -46.55 35.74 6.60
N THR A 715 -46.28 35.31 7.83
CA THR A 715 -44.94 35.17 8.39
C THR A 715 -44.17 33.98 7.81
N LEU A 716 -44.86 32.85 7.60
CA LEU A 716 -44.24 31.62 7.09
C LEU A 716 -43.92 31.71 5.59
N GLY A 717 -44.74 32.40 4.80
CA GLY A 717 -44.55 32.52 3.36
C GLY A 717 -44.83 31.19 2.64
N VAL A 718 -43.80 30.61 2.00
CA VAL A 718 -43.89 29.32 1.30
C VAL A 718 -43.72 28.12 2.25
N THR A 719 -43.21 28.39 3.46
CA THR A 719 -42.96 27.40 4.51
C THR A 719 -44.28 26.94 5.12
N GLY A 720 -44.49 25.63 5.29
CA GLY A 720 -45.70 25.09 5.93
C GLY A 720 -45.58 25.03 7.46
N LEU A 721 -46.72 24.90 8.14
CA LEU A 721 -46.84 24.64 9.57
C LEU A 721 -47.28 23.19 9.80
N ILE A 722 -46.59 22.50 10.70
CA ILE A 722 -47.00 21.19 11.22
C ILE A 722 -47.49 21.41 12.65
N LEU A 723 -48.76 21.12 12.91
CA LEU A 723 -49.32 21.13 14.26
C LEU A 723 -49.34 19.69 14.78
N ALA A 724 -48.37 19.38 15.65
CA ALA A 724 -48.20 18.06 16.25
C ALA A 724 -48.94 18.03 17.60
N LEU A 725 -50.11 17.39 17.61
CA LEU A 725 -51.04 17.32 18.73
C LEU A 725 -50.89 15.95 19.42
N ASP A 726 -50.13 15.91 20.51
CA ASP A 726 -49.82 14.71 21.28
C ASP A 726 -50.86 14.46 22.39
N GLU A 727 -51.01 13.20 22.80
CA GLU A 727 -52.02 12.73 23.76
C GLU A 727 -53.44 13.22 23.41
N PHE A 728 -53.86 13.00 22.16
CA PHE A 728 -55.12 13.53 21.63
C PHE A 728 -56.36 13.02 22.36
N GLU A 729 -56.28 11.88 23.05
CA GLU A 729 -57.33 11.34 23.93
C GLU A 729 -57.79 12.36 24.97
N ALA A 730 -56.92 13.27 25.40
CA ALA A 730 -57.24 14.31 26.36
C ALA A 730 -58.31 15.30 25.85
N ILE A 731 -58.41 15.51 24.53
CA ILE A 731 -59.51 16.29 23.95
C ILE A 731 -60.82 15.51 24.02
N GLU A 732 -60.79 14.20 23.77
CA GLU A 732 -61.99 13.38 23.85
C GLU A 732 -62.56 13.36 25.27
N GLU A 733 -61.69 13.21 26.27
CA GLU A 733 -62.06 13.27 27.68
C GLU A 733 -62.64 14.65 28.04
N ALA A 734 -62.00 15.74 27.62
CA ALA A 734 -62.50 17.09 27.85
C ALA A 734 -63.87 17.36 27.19
N VAL A 735 -64.13 16.77 26.02
CA VAL A 735 -65.44 16.85 25.34
C VAL A 735 -66.49 16.01 26.08
N ARG A 736 -66.12 14.82 26.55
CA ARG A 736 -67.01 13.94 27.33
C ARG A 736 -67.40 14.57 28.66
N ASP A 737 -66.46 15.25 29.31
CA ASP A 737 -66.65 16.01 30.55
C ASP A 737 -67.43 17.32 30.34
N GLY A 738 -67.73 17.70 29.09
CA GLY A 738 -68.46 18.92 28.75
C GLY A 738 -67.65 20.22 28.87
N LYS A 739 -66.33 20.14 29.07
CA LYS A 739 -65.43 21.30 29.13
C LYS A 739 -65.19 21.91 27.75
N VAL A 740 -65.13 21.07 26.72
CA VAL A 740 -64.92 21.48 25.32
C VAL A 740 -66.12 21.04 24.47
N GLY A 741 -66.59 21.90 23.59
CA GLY A 741 -67.70 21.59 22.68
C GLY A 741 -67.28 20.64 21.54
N LYS A 742 -68.22 19.81 21.03
CA LYS A 742 -67.97 18.85 19.93
C LYS A 742 -67.55 19.54 18.62
N GLU A 743 -67.80 20.84 18.50
CA GLU A 743 -67.44 21.66 17.34
C GLU A 743 -65.92 21.70 17.09
N ILE A 744 -65.09 21.40 18.10
CA ILE A 744 -63.63 21.35 17.97
C ILE A 744 -63.16 20.39 16.87
N TYR A 745 -63.86 19.28 16.66
CA TYR A 745 -63.50 18.30 15.63
C TYR A 745 -63.72 18.86 14.22
N GLN A 746 -64.84 19.55 14.00
CA GLN A 746 -65.10 20.22 12.73
C GLN A 746 -64.12 21.35 12.47
N PHE A 747 -63.73 22.07 13.54
CA PHE A 747 -62.71 23.12 13.47
C PHE A 747 -61.34 22.56 13.05
N LEU A 748 -60.85 21.50 13.69
CA LEU A 748 -59.58 20.86 13.34
C LEU A 748 -59.61 20.30 11.91
N ARG A 749 -60.73 19.69 11.49
CA ARG A 749 -60.91 19.23 10.09
C ARG A 749 -60.80 20.39 9.10
N ALA A 750 -61.42 21.54 9.39
CA ALA A 750 -61.32 22.71 8.52
C ALA A 750 -59.85 23.18 8.41
N LYS A 751 -59.09 23.15 9.51
CA LYS A 751 -57.66 23.49 9.51
C LYS A 751 -56.79 22.50 8.76
N SER A 752 -57.09 21.20 8.81
CA SER A 752 -56.34 20.20 8.03
C SER A 752 -56.55 20.32 6.52
N GLN A 753 -57.59 21.02 6.05
CA GLN A 753 -57.85 21.28 4.63
C GLN A 753 -57.06 22.48 4.08
N GLU A 754 -56.47 23.30 4.95
CA GLU A 754 -55.63 24.42 4.51
C GLU A 754 -54.27 23.90 4.01
N PRO A 755 -53.83 24.24 2.78
CA PRO A 755 -52.67 23.61 2.12
C PRO A 755 -51.33 23.83 2.84
N TRP A 756 -51.26 24.86 3.68
CA TRP A 756 -50.05 25.27 4.41
C TRP A 756 -50.02 24.72 5.84
N ILE A 757 -51.09 24.07 6.31
CA ILE A 757 -51.20 23.45 7.64
C ILE A 757 -51.27 21.93 7.47
N THR A 758 -50.52 21.20 8.27
CA THR A 758 -50.64 19.74 8.36
C THR A 758 -50.77 19.34 9.82
N LEU A 759 -51.79 18.55 10.13
CA LEU A 759 -52.01 18.05 11.48
C LEU A 759 -51.34 16.69 11.65
N VAL A 760 -50.69 16.48 12.79
CA VAL A 760 -50.18 15.17 13.20
C VAL A 760 -50.73 14.86 14.58
N PHE A 761 -51.54 13.83 14.69
CA PHE A 761 -52.14 13.41 15.95
C PHE A 761 -51.35 12.26 16.56
N GLY A 762 -50.95 12.40 17.83
CA GLY A 762 -50.33 11.34 18.63
C GLY A 762 -51.31 10.75 19.63
N GLY A 763 -51.44 9.42 19.66
CA GLY A 763 -52.40 8.76 20.56
C GLY A 763 -52.17 7.26 20.79
N LEU A 764 -52.98 6.68 21.67
CA LEU A 764 -53.11 5.26 21.99
C LEU A 764 -53.93 4.50 20.95
N HIS A 765 -55.00 5.11 20.42
CA HIS A 765 -55.98 4.44 19.55
C HIS A 765 -55.97 4.96 18.10
N THR A 766 -56.44 4.14 17.17
CA THR A 766 -56.78 4.60 15.80
C THR A 766 -58.07 5.41 15.81
N LEU A 767 -58.29 6.29 14.82
CA LEU A 767 -59.58 6.99 14.68
C LEU A 767 -60.78 6.03 14.60
N ASP A 768 -60.58 4.84 14.04
CA ASP A 768 -61.61 3.82 13.81
C ASP A 768 -62.05 3.12 15.10
N GLU A 769 -61.23 3.16 16.15
CA GLU A 769 -61.53 2.66 17.50
C GLU A 769 -62.11 3.73 18.44
N MET A 770 -62.05 5.01 18.03
CA MET A 770 -62.63 6.14 18.75
C MET A 770 -64.12 6.33 18.38
N SER A 771 -64.89 7.05 19.19
CA SER A 771 -66.36 7.08 19.09
C SER A 771 -66.93 7.41 17.68
N ARG A 772 -68.15 6.92 17.37
CA ARG A 772 -68.84 7.19 16.08
C ARG A 772 -69.00 8.69 15.76
N ASP A 773 -69.05 9.56 16.77
CA ASP A 773 -69.15 11.02 16.63
C ASP A 773 -67.85 11.64 16.06
N TYR A 774 -66.74 10.89 16.14
CA TYR A 774 -65.40 11.31 15.77
C TYR A 774 -64.96 10.76 14.40
N ALA A 775 -65.44 9.58 13.99
CA ALA A 775 -65.13 8.98 12.70
C ALA A 775 -65.70 9.76 11.50
N GLN A 776 -66.88 10.38 11.62
CA GLN A 776 -67.53 11.06 10.49
C GLN A 776 -66.84 12.35 10.03
N PRO A 777 -66.37 13.26 10.93
CA PRO A 777 -65.64 14.45 10.51
C PRO A 777 -64.29 14.15 9.84
N PHE A 778 -63.58 13.09 10.22
CA PHE A 778 -62.22 12.83 9.74
C PHE A 778 -62.12 11.72 8.68
N TYR A 779 -63.26 11.10 8.30
CA TYR A 779 -63.31 10.00 7.33
C TYR A 779 -62.61 10.35 5.99
N GLY A 780 -61.67 9.49 5.59
CA GLY A 780 -60.95 9.58 4.31
C GLY A 780 -59.92 10.70 4.16
N SER A 781 -59.62 11.46 5.23
CA SER A 781 -58.72 12.64 5.16
C SER A 781 -57.38 12.48 5.89
N TYR A 782 -57.10 11.29 6.44
CA TYR A 782 -55.94 11.02 7.29
C TYR A 782 -55.25 9.72 6.91
N GLN A 783 -53.94 9.66 7.16
CA GLN A 783 -53.17 8.43 7.05
C GLN A 783 -52.75 7.91 8.44
N ASN A 784 -53.12 6.67 8.73
CA ASN A 784 -52.77 5.98 9.96
C ASN A 784 -51.37 5.37 9.86
N ILE A 785 -50.50 5.69 10.82
CA ILE A 785 -49.15 5.16 10.97
C ILE A 785 -49.01 4.54 12.36
N VAL A 786 -48.85 3.22 12.38
CA VAL A 786 -48.63 2.45 13.61
C VAL A 786 -47.17 2.59 14.07
N VAL A 787 -46.98 2.79 15.38
CA VAL A 787 -45.67 2.79 16.04
C VAL A 787 -45.56 1.56 16.92
N SER A 788 -44.87 0.54 16.42
CA SER A 788 -44.57 -0.72 17.14
C SER A 788 -43.17 -0.68 17.77
N TYR A 789 -42.56 -1.81 18.14
CA TYR A 789 -41.19 -1.88 18.64
C TYR A 789 -40.14 -1.45 17.60
N LEU A 790 -38.90 -1.19 18.03
CA LEU A 790 -37.80 -0.92 17.12
C LEU A 790 -37.46 -2.19 16.33
N ALA A 791 -37.15 -2.02 15.05
CA ALA A 791 -36.49 -3.07 14.29
C ALA A 791 -35.17 -3.46 14.98
N LEU A 792 -34.76 -4.73 14.86
CA LEU A 792 -33.59 -5.23 15.58
C LEU A 792 -32.32 -4.44 15.26
N ASP A 793 -32.16 -3.98 14.02
CA ASP A 793 -31.01 -3.18 13.61
C ASP A 793 -31.07 -1.75 14.15
N ASP A 794 -32.25 -1.14 14.23
CA ASP A 794 -32.45 0.16 14.89
C ASP A 794 -32.17 0.06 16.40
N ALA A 795 -32.58 -1.04 17.04
CA ALA A 795 -32.27 -1.31 18.44
C ALA A 795 -30.76 -1.50 18.64
N ARG A 796 -30.08 -2.27 17.79
CA ARG A 796 -28.61 -2.40 17.82
C ARG A 796 -27.93 -1.04 17.66
N HIS A 797 -28.39 -0.22 16.73
CA HIS A 797 -27.83 1.09 16.48
C HIS A 797 -28.03 2.03 17.68
N LEU A 798 -29.23 2.06 18.27
CA LEU A 798 -29.49 2.81 19.51
C LEU A 798 -28.58 2.34 20.66
N ILE A 799 -28.34 1.03 20.81
CA ILE A 799 -27.47 0.49 21.86
C ILE A 799 -26.01 0.89 21.62
N THR A 800 -25.50 0.73 20.40
CA THR A 800 -24.05 0.85 20.12
C THR A 800 -23.61 2.24 19.69
N ASN A 801 -24.52 3.06 19.17
CA ASN A 801 -24.28 4.40 18.64
C ASN A 801 -25.47 5.33 18.96
N PRO A 802 -25.80 5.57 20.24
CA PRO A 802 -26.87 6.50 20.64
C PRO A 802 -26.56 7.96 20.27
N THR A 803 -25.28 8.32 20.17
CA THR A 803 -24.80 9.61 19.68
C THR A 803 -23.59 9.41 18.74
N PRO A 804 -23.32 10.35 17.82
CA PRO A 804 -22.18 10.23 16.89
C PRO A 804 -20.80 10.14 17.56
N ASP A 805 -20.67 10.73 18.75
CA ASP A 805 -19.46 10.80 19.56
C ASP A 805 -19.38 9.72 20.65
N PHE A 806 -20.30 8.74 20.64
CA PHE A 806 -20.33 7.69 21.64
C PHE A 806 -19.12 6.74 21.50
N THR A 807 -18.30 6.65 22.55
CA THR A 807 -17.03 5.91 22.54
C THR A 807 -17.06 4.59 23.31
N VAL A 808 -18.14 4.28 24.02
CA VAL A 808 -18.19 3.08 24.88
C VAL A 808 -18.53 1.85 24.04
N ASN A 809 -17.69 0.82 24.10
CA ASN A 809 -17.96 -0.44 23.42
C ASN A 809 -18.84 -1.36 24.29
N TYR A 810 -19.70 -2.12 23.63
CA TYR A 810 -20.43 -3.25 24.19
C TYR A 810 -19.80 -4.58 23.75
N GLU A 811 -19.89 -5.60 24.59
CA GLU A 811 -19.74 -6.99 24.16
C GLU A 811 -20.91 -7.42 23.27
N LEU A 812 -20.63 -8.21 22.22
CA LEU A 812 -21.67 -8.68 21.31
C LEU A 812 -22.77 -9.48 22.05
N PRO A 813 -22.44 -10.43 22.96
CA PRO A 813 -23.45 -11.10 23.79
C PRO A 813 -24.27 -10.14 24.65
N ALA A 814 -23.69 -9.02 25.11
CA ALA A 814 -24.41 -8.02 25.89
C ALA A 814 -25.48 -7.30 25.05
N VAL A 815 -25.13 -6.89 23.83
CA VAL A 815 -26.09 -6.27 22.88
C VAL A 815 -27.22 -7.24 22.56
N GLU A 816 -26.89 -8.48 22.20
CA GLU A 816 -27.88 -9.52 21.89
C GLU A 816 -28.78 -9.82 23.08
N ARG A 817 -28.21 -9.84 24.29
CA ARG A 817 -28.96 -10.05 25.53
C ARG A 817 -29.96 -8.94 25.82
N ILE A 818 -29.58 -7.67 25.62
CA ILE A 818 -30.48 -6.51 25.76
C ILE A 818 -31.65 -6.65 24.78
N ILE A 819 -31.37 -6.91 23.50
CA ILE A 819 -32.39 -7.04 22.46
C ILE A 819 -33.32 -8.22 22.75
N ALA A 820 -32.77 -9.37 23.13
CA ALA A 820 -33.55 -10.55 23.48
C ALA A 820 -34.44 -10.31 24.72
N ALA A 821 -33.95 -9.58 25.74
CA ALA A 821 -34.73 -9.27 26.94
C ALA A 821 -35.90 -8.32 26.65
N THR A 822 -35.64 -7.32 25.81
CA THR A 822 -36.51 -6.16 25.60
C THR A 822 -37.42 -6.29 24.38
N GLY A 823 -37.13 -7.21 23.46
CA GLY A 823 -37.86 -7.36 22.20
C GLY A 823 -37.75 -6.15 21.26
N GLY A 824 -36.77 -5.26 21.47
CA GLY A 824 -36.67 -4.00 20.75
C GLY A 824 -37.60 -2.90 21.28
N GLN A 825 -38.21 -3.08 22.47
CA GLN A 825 -39.06 -2.06 23.07
C GLN A 825 -38.24 -0.81 23.43
N PRO A 826 -38.53 0.39 22.86
CA PRO A 826 -37.62 1.54 22.93
C PRO A 826 -37.28 2.00 24.35
N TYR A 827 -38.28 2.04 25.25
CA TYR A 827 -38.10 2.50 26.62
C TYR A 827 -37.25 1.52 27.44
N LEU A 828 -37.49 0.21 27.30
CA LEU A 828 -36.75 -0.83 28.00
C LEU A 828 -35.32 -0.95 27.47
N VAL A 829 -35.11 -0.82 26.16
CA VAL A 829 -33.76 -0.77 25.58
C VAL A 829 -32.97 0.37 26.22
N GLN A 830 -33.54 1.58 26.24
CA GLN A 830 -32.87 2.73 26.85
C GLN A 830 -32.70 2.58 28.36
N LEU A 831 -33.69 2.02 29.07
CA LEU A 831 -33.60 1.80 30.52
C LEU A 831 -32.46 0.85 30.87
N VAL A 832 -32.38 -0.30 30.19
CA VAL A 832 -31.32 -1.29 30.44
C VAL A 832 -29.95 -0.73 30.05
N CYS A 833 -29.84 0.00 28.93
CA CYS A 833 -28.56 0.61 28.53
C CYS A 833 -28.12 1.71 29.51
N ARG A 834 -29.06 2.55 29.96
CA ARG A 834 -28.81 3.58 30.97
C ARG A 834 -28.26 2.94 32.23
N ASP A 835 -28.94 1.91 32.73
CA ASP A 835 -28.59 1.22 33.97
C ASP A 835 -27.25 0.48 33.86
N ALA A 836 -26.97 -0.16 32.73
CA ALA A 836 -25.69 -0.83 32.49
C ALA A 836 -24.52 0.17 32.47
N LEU A 837 -24.72 1.34 31.86
CA LEU A 837 -23.70 2.40 31.82
C LEU A 837 -23.52 3.08 33.18
N ASP A 838 -24.59 3.28 33.94
CA ASP A 838 -24.53 3.79 35.31
C ASP A 838 -23.81 2.80 36.23
N HIS A 839 -24.03 1.49 36.05
CA HIS A 839 -23.31 0.45 36.76
C HIS A 839 -21.81 0.45 36.41
N LEU A 840 -21.46 0.57 35.13
CA LEU A 840 -20.06 0.72 34.71
C LEU A 840 -19.41 1.98 35.33
N ASN A 841 -20.14 3.10 35.34
CA ASN A 841 -19.67 4.33 35.99
C ASN A 841 -19.47 4.13 37.49
N HIS A 842 -20.39 3.47 38.20
CA HIS A 842 -20.24 3.16 39.62
C HIS A 842 -18.98 2.32 39.88
N GLU A 843 -18.75 1.25 39.12
CA GLU A 843 -17.56 0.43 39.29
C GLU A 843 -16.25 1.18 39.01
N LEU A 844 -16.21 1.98 37.94
CA LEU A 844 -15.02 2.74 37.56
C LEU A 844 -14.76 3.89 38.54
N PHE A 845 -15.81 4.63 38.92
CA PHE A 845 -15.67 5.90 39.62
C PHE A 845 -15.83 5.81 41.13
N ASP A 846 -16.84 5.10 41.61
CA ASP A 846 -17.15 5.00 43.03
C ASP A 846 -16.34 3.87 43.68
N GLU A 847 -16.29 2.70 43.05
CA GLU A 847 -15.55 1.53 43.55
C GLU A 847 -14.07 1.51 43.16
N HIS A 848 -13.65 2.41 42.25
CA HIS A 848 -12.27 2.52 41.78
C HIS A 848 -11.71 1.22 41.18
N ARG A 849 -12.55 0.37 40.58
CA ARG A 849 -12.12 -0.87 39.94
C ARG A 849 -11.28 -0.57 38.70
N LYS A 850 -10.21 -1.34 38.51
CA LYS A 850 -9.39 -1.30 37.29
C LYS A 850 -9.92 -2.32 36.29
N ARG A 851 -10.81 -1.89 35.40
CA ARG A 851 -11.38 -2.70 34.30
C ARG A 851 -11.55 -1.87 33.03
N GLU A 852 -11.52 -2.53 31.87
CA GLU A 852 -11.71 -1.88 30.56
C GLU A 852 -13.03 -1.10 30.49
N VAL A 853 -13.02 0.04 29.77
CA VAL A 853 -14.21 0.90 29.57
C VAL A 853 -15.11 0.27 28.50
N LYS A 854 -15.75 -0.84 28.88
CA LYS A 854 -16.59 -1.67 28.02
C LYS A 854 -17.76 -2.23 28.83
N ILE A 855 -18.96 -2.21 28.24
CA ILE A 855 -20.15 -2.83 28.79
C ILE A 855 -20.10 -4.33 28.49
N THR A 856 -20.07 -5.12 29.54
CA THR A 856 -20.00 -6.59 29.51
C THR A 856 -21.38 -7.21 29.68
N LEU A 857 -21.49 -8.51 29.41
CA LEU A 857 -22.73 -9.24 29.71
C LEU A 857 -23.10 -9.16 31.20
N ALA A 858 -22.12 -9.15 32.11
CA ALA A 858 -22.36 -9.05 33.55
C ALA A 858 -23.02 -7.73 33.95
N ASP A 859 -22.62 -6.61 33.33
CA ASP A 859 -23.22 -5.29 33.59
C ASP A 859 -24.69 -5.27 33.15
N VAL A 860 -25.00 -5.91 32.02
CA VAL A 860 -26.36 -6.06 31.52
C VAL A 860 -27.20 -6.97 32.42
N GLU A 861 -26.67 -8.09 32.89
CA GLU A 861 -27.41 -8.96 33.81
C GLU A 861 -27.72 -8.26 35.14
N ALA A 862 -26.79 -7.45 35.65
CA ALA A 862 -27.04 -6.60 36.82
C ALA A 862 -28.16 -5.58 36.54
N ALA A 863 -28.17 -4.94 35.37
CA ALA A 863 -29.24 -4.03 34.95
C ALA A 863 -30.60 -4.74 34.78
N LEU A 864 -30.61 -6.04 34.47
CA LEU A 864 -31.80 -6.86 34.28
C LEU A 864 -32.33 -7.52 35.58
N GLY A 865 -31.77 -7.16 36.73
CA GLY A 865 -32.25 -7.58 38.06
C GLY A 865 -33.63 -7.01 38.43
N ASP A 866 -34.17 -7.43 39.57
CA ASP A 866 -35.56 -7.13 39.96
C ASP A 866 -35.84 -5.63 40.19
N ASP A 867 -34.81 -4.83 40.52
CA ASP A 867 -34.94 -3.37 40.64
C ASP A 867 -35.29 -2.69 39.31
N LEU A 868 -35.07 -3.36 38.17
CA LEU A 868 -35.58 -2.91 36.87
C LEU A 868 -37.11 -2.78 36.89
N PHE A 869 -37.82 -3.71 37.54
CA PHE A 869 -39.29 -3.71 37.58
C PHE A 869 -39.86 -2.55 38.39
N ARG A 870 -39.14 -2.12 39.43
CA ARG A 870 -39.48 -0.94 40.25
C ARG A 870 -39.22 0.38 39.52
N ARG A 871 -38.20 0.44 38.67
CA ARG A 871 -37.90 1.65 37.87
C ARG A 871 -38.74 1.71 36.58
N GLY A 872 -39.04 0.55 36.01
CA GLY A 872 -39.83 0.36 34.80
C GLY A 872 -41.35 0.30 35.02
N THR A 873 -41.83 0.52 36.25
CA THR A 873 -43.25 0.36 36.64
C THR A 873 -44.21 1.09 35.71
N GLY A 874 -43.86 2.32 35.30
CA GLY A 874 -44.69 3.12 34.39
C GLY A 874 -44.86 2.53 32.98
N TYR A 875 -44.01 1.58 32.55
CA TYR A 875 -44.23 0.79 31.34
C TYR A 875 -45.08 -0.45 31.66
N PHE A 876 -44.64 -1.27 32.61
CA PHE A 876 -45.26 -2.58 32.86
C PHE A 876 -46.69 -2.48 33.36
N ASP A 877 -46.96 -1.62 34.35
CA ASP A 877 -48.34 -1.37 34.79
C ASP A 877 -49.15 -0.71 33.68
N GLY A 878 -48.52 0.16 32.86
CA GLY A 878 -49.18 0.77 31.72
C GLY A 878 -49.69 -0.24 30.69
N VAL A 879 -48.91 -1.29 30.39
CA VAL A 879 -49.34 -2.41 29.53
C VAL A 879 -50.41 -3.24 30.23
N TRP A 880 -50.22 -3.52 31.52
CA TRP A 880 -51.15 -4.35 32.30
C TRP A 880 -52.54 -3.72 32.46
N THR A 881 -52.63 -2.42 32.73
CA THR A 881 -53.91 -1.70 32.90
C THR A 881 -54.72 -1.62 31.61
N GLN A 882 -54.08 -1.72 30.43
CA GLN A 882 -54.80 -1.77 29.16
C GLN A 882 -55.52 -3.10 28.94
N VAL A 883 -55.12 -4.15 29.65
CA VAL A 883 -55.77 -5.46 29.65
C VAL A 883 -56.93 -5.43 30.67
N SER A 884 -58.11 -4.98 30.22
CA SER A 884 -59.26 -4.76 31.10
C SER A 884 -60.07 -6.01 31.42
N GLU A 885 -59.98 -7.06 30.59
CA GLU A 885 -60.79 -8.27 30.75
C GLU A 885 -60.09 -9.29 31.67
N PRO A 886 -60.74 -9.76 32.75
CA PRO A 886 -60.15 -10.75 33.66
C PRO A 886 -59.67 -12.02 32.95
N ALA A 887 -60.44 -12.53 31.99
CA ALA A 887 -60.09 -13.71 31.21
C ALA A 887 -58.79 -13.53 30.39
N GLN A 888 -58.56 -12.31 29.88
CA GLN A 888 -57.32 -11.98 29.17
C GLN A 888 -56.13 -11.89 30.12
N GLN A 889 -56.32 -11.36 31.34
CA GLN A 889 -55.28 -11.36 32.36
C GLN A 889 -54.92 -12.78 32.80
N ASP A 890 -55.90 -13.65 32.99
CA ASP A 890 -55.69 -15.06 33.37
C ASP A 890 -54.92 -15.83 32.29
N LEU A 891 -55.24 -15.59 31.01
CA LEU A 891 -54.47 -16.10 29.88
C LEU A 891 -53.00 -15.64 29.94
N LEU A 892 -52.74 -14.35 30.15
CA LEU A 892 -51.37 -13.82 30.21
C LEU A 892 -50.60 -14.34 31.44
N ARG A 893 -51.25 -14.52 32.59
CA ARG A 893 -50.66 -15.15 33.79
C ARG A 893 -50.26 -16.59 33.50
N CYS A 894 -51.18 -17.36 32.91
CA CYS A 894 -50.91 -18.73 32.49
C CYS A 894 -49.70 -18.80 31.55
N MET A 895 -49.70 -17.95 30.51
CA MET A 895 -48.59 -17.87 29.56
C MET A 895 -47.28 -17.46 30.22
N ALA A 896 -47.32 -16.65 31.27
CA ALA A 896 -46.13 -16.18 31.97
C ALA A 896 -45.37 -17.29 32.70
N GLY A 897 -46.07 -18.37 33.08
CA GLY A 897 -45.52 -19.48 33.87
C GLY A 897 -44.40 -20.29 33.20
N ARG A 898 -44.22 -20.19 31.88
CA ARG A 898 -43.08 -20.81 31.17
C ARG A 898 -42.49 -19.89 30.11
N ALA A 899 -41.21 -20.08 29.81
CA ALA A 899 -40.50 -19.31 28.79
C ALA A 899 -40.74 -19.82 27.35
N GLU A 900 -41.16 -21.08 27.22
CA GLU A 900 -41.40 -21.73 25.93
C GLU A 900 -42.70 -21.22 25.27
N PRO A 901 -42.73 -21.10 23.93
CA PRO A 901 -43.93 -20.70 23.21
C PRO A 901 -45.13 -21.62 23.47
N TRP A 902 -46.35 -21.09 23.39
CA TRP A 902 -47.60 -21.79 23.70
C TRP A 902 -48.39 -22.17 22.45
N ALA A 903 -48.73 -23.46 22.30
CA ALA A 903 -49.67 -23.89 21.26
C ALA A 903 -51.11 -23.55 21.68
N LEU A 904 -51.98 -23.29 20.71
CA LEU A 904 -53.38 -22.95 20.98
C LEU A 904 -54.10 -24.02 21.82
N THR A 905 -53.88 -25.30 21.50
CA THR A 905 -54.47 -26.44 22.22
C THR A 905 -54.03 -26.53 23.68
N GLU A 906 -52.77 -26.17 23.98
CA GLU A 906 -52.27 -26.16 25.36
C GLU A 906 -52.91 -25.03 26.18
N LEU A 907 -53.17 -23.87 25.54
CA LEU A 907 -53.83 -22.74 26.19
C LEU A 907 -55.31 -23.02 26.47
N GLU A 908 -55.99 -23.75 25.59
CA GLU A 908 -57.37 -24.21 25.80
C GLU A 908 -57.46 -25.09 27.05
N GLU A 909 -56.57 -26.07 27.17
CA GLU A 909 -56.52 -26.96 28.33
C GLU A 909 -56.17 -26.22 29.63
N ALA A 910 -55.19 -25.30 29.57
CA ALA A 910 -54.69 -24.60 30.76
C ALA A 910 -55.60 -23.48 31.27
N THR A 911 -56.40 -22.86 30.39
CA THR A 911 -57.30 -21.75 30.77
C THR A 911 -58.75 -22.17 30.98
N HIS A 912 -59.11 -23.41 30.64
CA HIS A 912 -60.49 -23.91 30.65
C HIS A 912 -61.50 -23.08 29.83
N HIS A 913 -61.00 -22.29 28.86
CA HIS A 913 -61.81 -21.52 27.92
C HIS A 913 -61.93 -22.23 26.57
N THR A 914 -62.95 -21.87 25.78
CA THR A 914 -63.12 -22.41 24.43
C THR A 914 -62.06 -21.83 23.47
N ALA A 915 -61.70 -22.61 22.45
CA ALA A 915 -60.76 -22.22 21.39
C ALA A 915 -61.03 -20.83 20.80
N GLU A 916 -62.32 -20.47 20.66
CA GLU A 916 -62.74 -19.19 20.08
C GLU A 916 -62.46 -18.02 21.03
N VAL A 917 -62.71 -18.17 22.32
CA VAL A 917 -62.44 -17.13 23.34
C VAL A 917 -60.93 -16.92 23.50
N VAL A 918 -60.16 -18.00 23.56
CA VAL A 918 -58.69 -17.93 23.63
C VAL A 918 -58.13 -17.24 22.39
N ARG A 919 -58.61 -17.60 21.19
CA ARG A 919 -58.18 -16.97 19.93
C ARG A 919 -58.52 -15.48 19.89
N GLN A 920 -59.69 -15.08 20.37
CA GLN A 920 -60.08 -13.66 20.44
C GLN A 920 -59.15 -12.86 21.35
N HIS A 921 -58.83 -13.37 22.54
CA HIS A 921 -57.90 -12.71 23.47
C HIS A 921 -56.46 -12.69 22.97
N LEU A 922 -56.00 -13.74 22.27
CA LEU A 922 -54.68 -13.80 21.64
C LEU A 922 -54.56 -12.76 20.52
N GLN A 923 -55.55 -12.69 19.62
CA GLN A 923 -55.59 -11.68 18.56
C GLN A 923 -55.65 -10.25 19.12
N LEU A 924 -56.38 -10.03 20.22
CA LEU A 924 -56.41 -8.74 20.89
C LEU A 924 -55.04 -8.37 21.50
N ALA A 925 -54.35 -9.34 22.10
CA ALA A 925 -53.01 -9.14 22.65
C ALA A 925 -51.95 -8.93 21.56
N GLU A 926 -52.11 -9.58 20.41
CA GLU A 926 -51.27 -9.40 19.21
C GLU A 926 -51.41 -8.01 18.62
N ARG A 927 -52.65 -7.53 18.42
CA ARG A 927 -52.92 -6.16 17.96
C ARG A 927 -52.32 -5.08 18.86
N ARG A 928 -52.05 -5.42 20.13
CA ARG A 928 -51.46 -4.53 21.14
C ARG A 928 -49.96 -4.73 21.34
N ASP A 929 -49.31 -5.53 20.48
CA ASP A 929 -47.88 -5.88 20.55
C ASP A 929 -47.46 -6.55 21.87
N ILE A 930 -48.39 -7.16 22.62
CA ILE A 930 -48.08 -7.89 23.87
C ILE A 930 -47.57 -9.29 23.56
N LEU A 931 -48.29 -9.98 22.67
CA LEU A 931 -47.97 -11.31 22.18
C LEU A 931 -47.70 -11.27 20.68
N ARG A 932 -46.97 -12.26 20.17
CA ARG A 932 -46.81 -12.51 18.74
C ARG A 932 -46.95 -13.98 18.44
N GLN A 933 -47.44 -14.27 17.23
CA GLN A 933 -47.36 -15.60 16.67
C GLN A 933 -45.99 -15.81 16.03
N ARG A 934 -45.36 -16.98 16.23
CA ARG A 934 -44.06 -17.30 15.63
C ARG A 934 -44.24 -17.69 14.15
N ASP A 935 -43.58 -16.96 13.26
CA ASP A 935 -43.61 -17.23 11.81
C ASP A 935 -43.11 -18.66 11.50
N ASN A 936 -43.78 -19.33 10.54
CA ASN A 936 -43.46 -20.67 10.03
C ASN A 936 -43.64 -21.88 10.98
N ALA A 937 -44.36 -21.73 12.11
CA ALA A 937 -44.72 -22.89 12.94
C ALA A 937 -46.04 -23.53 12.45
N PRO A 938 -46.08 -24.86 12.19
CA PRO A 938 -47.26 -25.54 11.63
C PRO A 938 -48.51 -25.51 12.54
N ASN A 939 -48.39 -25.09 13.80
CA ASN A 939 -49.47 -25.11 14.80
C ASN A 939 -49.76 -23.73 15.45
N GLY A 940 -49.26 -22.62 14.89
CA GLY A 940 -49.58 -21.26 15.38
C GLY A 940 -49.25 -21.04 16.85
N VAL A 941 -47.95 -21.03 17.16
CA VAL A 941 -47.44 -20.96 18.53
C VAL A 941 -47.22 -19.51 18.96
N TRP A 942 -47.59 -19.17 20.19
CA TRP A 942 -47.65 -17.81 20.73
C TRP A 942 -46.59 -17.56 21.79
N GLU A 943 -45.99 -16.37 21.77
CA GLU A 943 -45.00 -15.96 22.77
C GLU A 943 -45.13 -14.46 23.10
N PHE A 944 -44.58 -14.04 24.24
CA PHE A 944 -44.47 -12.62 24.58
C PHE A 944 -43.50 -11.93 23.64
N CYS A 945 -43.91 -10.79 23.08
CA CYS A 945 -43.00 -9.95 22.30
C CYS A 945 -41.82 -9.44 23.15
N VAL A 946 -42.09 -9.17 24.42
CA VAL A 946 -41.13 -8.64 25.39
C VAL A 946 -40.97 -9.64 26.55
N PRO A 947 -39.88 -10.45 26.57
CA PRO A 947 -39.64 -11.41 27.65
C PRO A 947 -39.58 -10.79 29.06
N LEU A 948 -39.18 -9.52 29.18
CA LEU A 948 -39.24 -8.79 30.44
C LEU A 948 -40.67 -8.59 30.97
N MET A 949 -41.68 -8.44 30.09
CA MET A 949 -43.09 -8.37 30.51
C MET A 949 -43.51 -9.68 31.19
N ARG A 950 -43.10 -10.83 30.62
CA ARG A 950 -43.32 -12.14 31.21
C ARG A 950 -42.74 -12.25 32.62
N ARG A 951 -41.47 -11.88 32.78
CA ARG A 951 -40.79 -11.90 34.09
C ARG A 951 -41.45 -10.97 35.10
N TRP A 952 -41.91 -9.81 34.65
CA TRP A 952 -42.59 -8.85 35.50
C TRP A 952 -43.93 -9.37 36.04
N ILE A 953 -44.71 -10.10 35.22
CA ILE A 953 -45.98 -10.71 35.68
C ILE A 953 -45.71 -11.66 36.84
N ILE A 954 -44.69 -12.53 36.73
CA ILE A 954 -44.29 -13.44 37.81
C ILE A 954 -43.83 -12.66 39.06
N TRP A 955 -42.98 -11.64 38.88
CA TRP A 955 -42.48 -10.81 39.98
C TRP A 955 -43.63 -10.09 40.71
N LYS A 956 -44.64 -9.60 39.99
CA LYS A 956 -45.81 -8.93 40.55
C LYS A 956 -46.70 -9.87 41.38
N GLU A 957 -46.69 -11.16 41.10
CA GLU A 957 -47.43 -12.16 41.91
C GLU A 957 -46.69 -12.55 43.19
N GLN A 958 -45.37 -12.35 43.22
CA GLN A 958 -44.49 -12.69 44.34
C GLN A 958 -44.24 -11.51 45.29
N SER A 959 -44.51 -10.28 44.84
CA SER A 959 -44.37 -9.03 45.61
C SER A 959 -45.68 -8.60 46.25
#